data_AF-S9PCA9-F1
#
_entry.id   AF-S9PCA9-F1
#
_cell.length_a   1.000
_cell.length_b   1.000
_cell.length_c   1.000
_cell.angle_alpha   90.00
_cell.angle_beta   90.00
_cell.angle_gamma   90.00
#
_symmetry.space_group_name_H-M   'P 1'
#
loop_
_entity.id
_entity.type
_entity.pdbx_description
1 polymer ?
#
loop_
_entity_poly.entity_id
_entity_poly.type
_entity_poly.pdbx_seq_one_letter_code
_entity_poly.pdbx_strand_id
1 'polypeptide(L)'
;MGGYVEQLGLKQTAVAARWLERWKEQGNNGPTWSDTTIDSHLSRALNDSQQGIRFFFQDRSRGALLLEVLQAPPGDHEEVFKLADSALRQEGAPARVVIDATGWAASVRNADTLFAELKRLLVTEGPHPIDLILLEEQYDRLPRSFDSFEKEKKLRLVQVKTPEQGWEAAQARAEEQGVLLSARRFPVFERWLAADFDGQALRIEPKQGLEQLRTRGALPSLEPVTHDLTEVVPTGEEHGSGLKTYSACEQHRWMRVLRSEEASARSGADARTRQGLARYLDITATSTEQERLDAKVRALQQELPGSVKIQAVSAEELKSQQDRAHRRQLAPTVLQVGSVVHLLNVPDGARLAQSRPWVSVHDIVPDPTALSLLLAEVDRWSEFDFLRDPYLDHLISRLDPEEKQRTAFLHARAGLLLTPALKPQTVAPEAHWRPLLEELLSGDPPAAQLRVHLSNAVLDERDDEHDDERDYEIKRTYFLLMQSRMEHLKQIPVTPLRHVPPFGDTLIDRTDNPLIGTGGTSSRALFVSSQYSRPSVLVANTASRARDSEFWLDAYEASESHSTEAFSSRYDDRYNRRYLPPLQHWQTTPLHIAPEYWEMADRELALAWLALRMALLNPRAIRLPDGAVLLQLGGSFFAELRVTRLAQSAMSSQVQACLFLDTNIQAFKRTTQPEGYLMTDEAFRISDLVTTHTVTGGYDFGARLPKWIHILGERTCADIRFRGSALFSEATPSPLHPAAVARIDQEKKQAAQALAAAKASADAEDRAAADDDDDYDSED
;
A
#
# COMPACT_ATOMS: atom_id res chain seq x y z
N MET A 1 -66.09 -20.99 -49.66
CA MET A 1 -65.75 -21.19 -48.22
C MET A 1 -66.87 -20.77 -47.27
N GLY A 2 -67.58 -19.64 -47.51
CA GLY A 2 -68.71 -19.19 -46.68
C GLY A 2 -69.76 -20.27 -46.39
N GLY A 3 -70.16 -21.04 -47.41
CA GLY A 3 -71.13 -22.13 -47.25
C GLY A 3 -70.71 -23.25 -46.27
N TYR A 4 -69.42 -23.55 -46.14
CA TYR A 4 -68.94 -24.56 -45.19
C TYR A 4 -69.00 -24.05 -43.74
N VAL A 5 -68.69 -22.76 -43.52
CA VAL A 5 -68.82 -22.13 -42.19
C VAL A 5 -70.28 -22.11 -41.73
N GLU A 6 -71.21 -21.78 -42.63
CA GLU A 6 -72.65 -21.82 -42.34
C GLU A 6 -73.14 -23.23 -42.02
N GLN A 7 -72.67 -24.25 -42.75
CA GLN A 7 -73.03 -25.66 -42.51
C GLN A 7 -72.50 -26.21 -41.17
N LEU A 8 -71.38 -25.70 -40.66
CA LEU A 8 -70.82 -26.09 -39.36
C LEU A 8 -71.60 -25.52 -38.16
N GLY A 9 -72.38 -24.45 -38.37
CA GLY A 9 -73.11 -23.76 -37.28
C GLY A 9 -72.21 -23.09 -36.23
N LEU A 10 -70.93 -22.88 -36.54
CA LEU A 10 -69.95 -22.26 -35.64
C LEU A 10 -69.76 -20.76 -35.95
N LYS A 11 -69.48 -19.97 -34.92
CA LYS A 11 -69.01 -18.59 -35.12
C LYS A 11 -67.61 -18.61 -35.76
N GLN A 12 -67.33 -17.68 -36.67
CA GLN A 12 -66.04 -17.57 -37.36
C GLN A 12 -64.83 -17.55 -36.40
N THR A 13 -64.94 -16.83 -35.28
CA THR A 13 -63.89 -16.76 -34.25
C THR A 13 -63.56 -18.13 -33.65
N ALA A 14 -64.54 -19.02 -33.50
CA ALA A 14 -64.32 -20.38 -33.02
C ALA A 14 -63.63 -21.27 -34.06
N VAL A 15 -63.92 -21.05 -35.35
CA VAL A 15 -63.24 -21.73 -36.47
C VAL A 15 -61.77 -21.31 -36.54
N ALA A 16 -61.49 -20.00 -36.40
CA ALA A 16 -60.14 -19.46 -36.37
C ALA A 16 -59.29 -20.01 -35.20
N ALA A 17 -59.85 -20.02 -33.98
CA ALA A 17 -59.18 -20.56 -32.80
C ALA A 17 -58.87 -22.06 -32.96
N ARG A 18 -59.84 -22.84 -33.45
CA ARG A 18 -59.68 -24.29 -33.68
C ARG A 18 -58.63 -24.61 -34.74
N TRP A 19 -58.53 -23.79 -35.78
CA TRP A 19 -57.46 -23.93 -36.78
C TRP A 19 -56.09 -23.65 -36.18
N LEU A 20 -55.95 -22.57 -35.39
CA LEU A 20 -54.69 -22.20 -34.77
C LEU A 20 -54.20 -23.23 -33.76
N GLU A 21 -55.10 -23.77 -32.94
CA GLU A 21 -54.81 -24.85 -31.98
C GLU A 21 -54.24 -26.08 -32.70
N ARG A 22 -54.94 -26.59 -33.73
CA ARG A 22 -54.48 -27.75 -34.50
C ARG A 22 -53.19 -27.49 -35.28
N TRP A 23 -53.00 -26.27 -35.77
CA TRP A 23 -51.76 -25.90 -36.45
C TRP A 23 -50.55 -25.96 -35.49
N LYS A 24 -50.73 -25.53 -34.24
CA LYS A 24 -49.69 -25.61 -33.19
C LYS A 24 -49.40 -27.07 -32.79
N GLU A 25 -50.42 -27.92 -32.71
CA GLU A 25 -50.27 -29.34 -32.38
C GLU A 25 -49.47 -30.13 -33.43
N GLN A 26 -49.50 -29.71 -34.70
CA GLN A 26 -48.75 -30.35 -35.78
C GLN A 26 -47.22 -30.09 -35.74
N GLY A 27 -46.72 -29.37 -34.71
CA GLY A 27 -45.28 -29.20 -34.49
C GLY A 27 -44.58 -28.31 -35.53
N ASN A 28 -45.34 -27.52 -36.30
CA ASN A 28 -44.78 -26.62 -37.30
C ASN A 28 -44.18 -25.37 -36.61
N ASN A 29 -42.86 -25.19 -36.74
CA ASN A 29 -42.07 -24.03 -36.27
C ASN A 29 -42.35 -22.73 -37.05
N GLY A 30 -43.62 -22.46 -37.38
CA GLY A 30 -44.05 -21.26 -38.10
C GLY A 30 -44.18 -20.03 -37.19
N PRO A 31 -44.52 -18.86 -37.77
CA PRO A 31 -44.78 -17.64 -37.01
C PRO A 31 -45.89 -17.87 -35.97
N THR A 32 -45.70 -17.37 -34.74
CA THR A 32 -46.74 -17.36 -33.70
C THR A 32 -47.82 -16.33 -34.05
N TRP A 33 -48.88 -16.78 -34.73
CA TRP A 33 -50.06 -15.97 -35.00
C TRP A 33 -50.98 -15.89 -33.75
N SER A 34 -51.64 -14.75 -33.55
CA SER A 34 -52.70 -14.61 -32.55
C SER A 34 -54.06 -15.04 -33.11
N ASP A 35 -55.01 -15.35 -32.23
CA ASP A 35 -56.39 -15.68 -32.62
C ASP A 35 -57.03 -14.56 -33.45
N THR A 36 -56.74 -13.29 -33.10
CA THR A 36 -57.25 -12.11 -33.81
C THR A 36 -56.69 -11.99 -35.23
N THR A 37 -55.42 -12.33 -35.44
CA THR A 37 -54.79 -12.36 -36.77
C THR A 37 -55.44 -13.42 -37.65
N ILE A 38 -55.64 -14.63 -37.12
CA ILE A 38 -56.27 -15.73 -37.88
C ILE A 38 -57.74 -15.42 -38.18
N ASP A 39 -58.49 -14.86 -37.23
CA ASP A 39 -59.88 -14.48 -37.45
C ASP A 39 -60.02 -13.40 -38.55
N SER A 40 -59.11 -12.42 -38.57
CA SER A 40 -59.02 -11.42 -39.63
C SER A 40 -58.73 -12.05 -41.00
N HIS A 41 -57.73 -12.95 -41.09
CA HIS A 41 -57.43 -13.67 -42.34
C HIS A 41 -58.59 -14.57 -42.78
N LEU A 42 -59.30 -15.21 -41.85
CA LEU A 42 -60.45 -16.05 -42.16
C LEU A 42 -61.60 -15.21 -42.70
N SER A 43 -61.92 -14.08 -42.06
CA SER A 43 -62.91 -13.13 -42.58
C SER A 43 -62.58 -12.67 -43.99
N ARG A 44 -61.31 -12.32 -44.24
CA ARG A 44 -60.81 -11.95 -45.57
C ARG A 44 -61.01 -13.11 -46.56
N ALA A 45 -60.63 -14.33 -46.19
CA ALA A 45 -60.74 -15.49 -47.06
C ALA A 45 -62.20 -15.81 -47.42
N LEU A 46 -63.12 -15.65 -46.47
CA LEU A 46 -64.56 -15.89 -46.67
C LEU A 46 -65.22 -14.86 -47.59
N ASN A 47 -64.68 -13.63 -47.62
CA ASN A 47 -65.13 -12.56 -48.49
C ASN A 47 -64.36 -12.52 -49.82
N ASP A 48 -63.75 -13.63 -50.23
CA ASP A 48 -62.90 -13.76 -51.42
C ASP A 48 -61.76 -12.71 -51.50
N SER A 49 -61.38 -12.15 -50.35
CA SER A 49 -60.24 -11.23 -50.28
C SER A 49 -58.96 -12.03 -50.48
N GLN A 50 -58.19 -11.55 -51.45
CA GLN A 50 -56.96 -12.18 -51.91
C GLN A 50 -55.93 -12.40 -50.78
N GLN A 51 -55.88 -11.48 -49.80
CA GLN A 51 -55.05 -11.59 -48.59
C GLN A 51 -55.39 -12.83 -47.73
N GLY A 52 -56.67 -13.07 -47.50
CA GLY A 52 -57.12 -14.24 -46.75
C GLY A 52 -56.88 -15.53 -47.52
N ILE A 53 -57.12 -15.52 -48.84
CA ILE A 53 -56.86 -16.66 -49.72
C ILE A 53 -55.35 -17.00 -49.71
N ARG A 54 -54.47 -16.01 -49.83
CA ARG A 54 -53.01 -16.21 -49.78
C ARG A 54 -52.57 -16.80 -48.45
N PHE A 55 -53.07 -16.26 -47.33
CA PHE A 55 -52.72 -16.75 -46.00
C PHE A 55 -52.98 -18.25 -45.87
N PHE A 56 -54.16 -18.73 -46.24
CA PHE A 56 -54.49 -20.15 -46.06
C PHE A 56 -53.98 -21.03 -47.20
N PHE A 57 -54.06 -20.61 -48.45
CA PHE A 57 -53.90 -21.51 -49.60
C PHE A 57 -52.55 -21.40 -50.33
N GLN A 58 -51.70 -20.42 -50.02
CA GLN A 58 -50.34 -20.39 -50.56
C GLN A 58 -49.49 -21.57 -50.03
N ASP A 59 -49.82 -22.07 -48.84
CA ASP A 59 -49.27 -23.30 -48.28
C ASP A 59 -50.36 -24.36 -48.30
N ARG A 60 -50.14 -25.44 -49.06
CA ARG A 60 -51.11 -26.52 -49.21
C ARG A 60 -51.46 -27.18 -47.87
N SER A 61 -50.54 -27.18 -46.91
CA SER A 61 -50.73 -27.76 -45.57
C SER A 61 -51.69 -26.90 -44.74
N ARG A 62 -51.52 -25.56 -44.79
CA ARG A 62 -52.42 -24.61 -44.12
C ARG A 62 -53.83 -24.68 -44.69
N GLY A 63 -53.93 -24.74 -46.02
CA GLY A 63 -55.20 -24.82 -46.73
C GLY A 63 -55.91 -26.15 -46.46
N ALA A 64 -55.18 -27.26 -46.45
CA ALA A 64 -55.72 -28.58 -46.14
C ALA A 64 -56.25 -28.64 -44.71
N LEU A 65 -55.50 -28.10 -43.74
CA LEU A 65 -55.96 -28.00 -42.35
C LEU A 65 -57.20 -27.11 -42.24
N LEU A 66 -57.27 -25.99 -42.97
CA LEU A 66 -58.46 -25.14 -42.98
C LEU A 66 -59.67 -25.92 -43.52
N LEU A 67 -59.52 -26.63 -44.63
CA LEU A 67 -60.60 -27.44 -45.21
C LEU A 67 -61.03 -28.60 -44.28
N GLU A 68 -60.10 -29.18 -43.53
CA GLU A 68 -60.41 -30.19 -42.51
C GLU A 68 -61.19 -29.60 -41.33
N VAL A 69 -60.75 -28.45 -40.80
CA VAL A 69 -61.46 -27.71 -39.74
C VAL A 69 -62.85 -27.29 -40.21
N LEU A 70 -62.99 -26.95 -41.49
CA LEU A 70 -64.25 -26.62 -42.13
C LEU A 70 -65.11 -27.85 -42.48
N GLN A 71 -64.61 -29.07 -42.27
CA GLN A 71 -65.25 -30.33 -42.67
C GLN A 71 -65.68 -30.36 -44.14
N ALA A 72 -64.92 -29.70 -45.03
CA ALA A 72 -65.20 -29.69 -46.45
C ALA A 72 -65.08 -31.13 -47.01
N PRO A 73 -66.02 -31.58 -47.88
CA PRO A 73 -65.95 -32.90 -48.50
C PRO A 73 -64.64 -33.11 -49.26
N PRO A 74 -63.97 -34.28 -49.16
CA PRO A 74 -62.69 -34.52 -49.83
C PRO A 74 -62.73 -34.30 -51.36
N GLY A 75 -63.90 -34.50 -51.98
CA GLY A 75 -64.10 -34.25 -53.42
C GLY A 75 -63.96 -32.78 -53.83
N ASP A 76 -64.20 -31.86 -52.90
CA ASP A 76 -64.19 -30.41 -53.18
C ASP A 76 -62.80 -29.80 -52.96
N HIS A 77 -61.88 -30.51 -52.29
CA HIS A 77 -60.60 -29.96 -51.87
C HIS A 77 -59.75 -29.50 -53.05
N GLU A 78 -59.60 -30.35 -54.08
CA GLU A 78 -58.83 -30.01 -55.28
C GLU A 78 -59.46 -28.86 -56.08
N GLU A 79 -60.79 -28.72 -56.05
CA GLU A 79 -61.47 -27.61 -56.71
C GLU A 79 -61.24 -26.30 -55.97
N VAL A 80 -61.31 -26.30 -54.64
CA VAL A 80 -61.00 -25.13 -53.82
C VAL A 80 -59.52 -24.72 -53.97
N PHE A 81 -58.59 -25.67 -54.03
CA PHE A 81 -57.18 -25.35 -54.31
C PHE A 81 -56.99 -24.76 -55.70
N LYS A 82 -57.66 -25.28 -56.74
CA LYS A 82 -57.61 -24.69 -58.09
C LYS A 82 -58.18 -23.27 -58.13
N LEU A 83 -59.28 -23.02 -57.43
CA LEU A 83 -59.87 -21.69 -57.33
C LEU A 83 -58.95 -20.72 -56.58
N ALA A 84 -58.34 -21.17 -55.48
CA ALA A 84 -57.34 -20.40 -54.74
C ALA A 84 -56.10 -20.10 -55.59
N ASP A 85 -55.55 -21.09 -56.30
CA ASP A 85 -54.42 -20.92 -57.23
C ASP A 85 -54.75 -19.93 -58.35
N SER A 86 -55.96 -19.99 -58.90
CA SER A 86 -56.44 -19.04 -59.90
C SER A 86 -56.52 -17.61 -59.35
N ALA A 87 -57.04 -17.45 -58.12
CA ALA A 87 -57.11 -16.16 -57.45
C ALA A 87 -55.71 -15.60 -57.15
N LEU A 88 -54.77 -16.44 -56.71
CA LEU A 88 -53.39 -16.05 -56.40
C LEU A 88 -52.57 -15.69 -57.65
N ARG A 89 -52.81 -16.37 -58.79
CA ARG A 89 -52.16 -16.04 -60.07
C ARG A 89 -52.59 -14.66 -60.61
N GLN A 90 -53.79 -14.19 -60.27
CA GLN A 90 -54.27 -12.87 -60.67
C GLN A 90 -53.64 -11.72 -59.86
N GLU A 91 -53.15 -11.99 -58.64
CA GLU A 91 -52.65 -10.97 -57.71
C GLU A 91 -51.18 -10.55 -57.92
N GLY A 92 -50.40 -11.40 -58.61
CA GLY A 92 -48.94 -11.22 -58.72
C GLY A 92 -48.18 -11.59 -57.44
N ALA A 93 -46.84 -11.48 -57.46
CA ALA A 93 -46.01 -11.82 -56.31
C ALA A 93 -46.25 -10.83 -55.14
N PRO A 94 -46.19 -11.28 -53.86
CA PRO A 94 -46.32 -10.40 -52.70
C PRO A 94 -45.13 -9.42 -52.60
N ALA A 95 -45.36 -8.26 -51.98
CA ALA A 95 -44.29 -7.28 -51.78
C ALA A 95 -43.20 -7.86 -50.88
N ARG A 96 -41.95 -7.77 -51.34
CA ARG A 96 -40.78 -8.14 -50.53
C ARG A 96 -40.36 -7.00 -49.61
N VAL A 97 -40.54 -5.76 -50.08
CA VAL A 97 -40.31 -4.54 -49.31
C VAL A 97 -41.52 -3.64 -49.42
N VAL A 98 -41.98 -3.15 -48.28
CA VAL A 98 -43.00 -2.11 -48.17
C VAL A 98 -42.30 -0.84 -47.75
N ILE A 99 -42.49 0.26 -48.46
CA ILE A 99 -41.93 1.57 -48.14
C ILE A 99 -43.07 2.47 -47.70
N ASP A 100 -43.05 2.88 -46.44
CA ASP A 100 -43.95 3.89 -45.91
C ASP A 100 -43.32 5.28 -46.07
N ALA A 101 -43.63 5.95 -47.19
CA ALA A 101 -43.18 7.31 -47.43
C ALA A 101 -44.07 8.37 -46.76
N THR A 102 -45.22 7.98 -46.20
CA THR A 102 -46.12 8.90 -45.49
C THR A 102 -45.51 9.36 -44.16
N GLY A 103 -44.58 8.59 -43.58
CA GLY A 103 -43.78 8.99 -42.43
C GLY A 103 -42.92 10.24 -42.63
N TRP A 104 -42.68 10.66 -43.87
CA TRP A 104 -41.93 11.89 -44.21
C TRP A 104 -42.84 12.99 -44.79
N ALA A 105 -44.12 13.01 -44.42
CA ALA A 105 -45.10 14.00 -44.88
C ALA A 105 -44.66 15.47 -44.66
N ALA A 106 -43.94 15.76 -43.58
CA ALA A 106 -43.41 17.10 -43.32
C ALA A 106 -42.39 17.58 -44.39
N SER A 107 -41.83 16.64 -45.17
CA SER A 107 -40.82 16.89 -46.19
C SER A 107 -41.38 17.05 -47.60
N VAL A 108 -42.70 17.29 -47.79
CA VAL A 108 -43.30 17.54 -49.11
C VAL A 108 -42.60 18.67 -49.89
N ARG A 109 -42.00 19.65 -49.19
CA ARG A 109 -41.16 20.71 -49.79
C ARG A 109 -39.88 20.19 -50.45
N ASN A 110 -39.37 19.05 -50.00
CA ASN A 110 -38.18 18.36 -50.52
C ASN A 110 -38.55 17.01 -51.18
N ALA A 111 -39.78 16.88 -51.69
CA ALA A 111 -40.29 15.64 -52.29
C ALA A 111 -39.41 15.15 -53.45
N ASP A 112 -38.87 16.05 -54.26
CA ASP A 112 -37.97 15.70 -55.38
C ASP A 112 -36.71 14.96 -54.88
N THR A 113 -36.11 15.44 -53.79
CA THR A 113 -34.93 14.82 -53.17
C THR A 113 -35.28 13.48 -52.54
N LEU A 114 -36.42 13.40 -51.83
CA LEU A 114 -36.90 12.13 -51.26
C LEU A 114 -37.12 11.08 -52.36
N PHE A 115 -37.78 11.44 -53.47
CA PHE A 115 -38.01 10.54 -54.58
C PHE A 115 -36.74 10.19 -55.34
N ALA A 116 -35.75 11.09 -55.43
CA ALA A 116 -34.44 10.76 -55.98
C ALA A 116 -33.73 9.69 -55.13
N GLU A 117 -33.75 9.82 -53.80
CA GLU A 117 -33.18 8.83 -52.88
C GLU A 117 -33.94 7.50 -52.92
N LEU A 118 -35.28 7.53 -52.87
CA LEU A 118 -36.10 6.31 -53.00
C LEU A 118 -35.85 5.63 -54.35
N LYS A 119 -35.75 6.40 -55.45
CA LYS A 119 -35.42 5.86 -56.76
C LYS A 119 -34.03 5.22 -56.77
N ARG A 120 -33.04 5.78 -56.09
CA ARG A 120 -31.71 5.16 -55.95
C ARG A 120 -31.79 3.78 -55.32
N LEU A 121 -32.68 3.60 -54.33
CA LEU A 121 -32.97 2.29 -53.73
C LEU A 121 -33.69 1.33 -54.70
N LEU A 122 -34.55 1.85 -55.59
CA LEU A 122 -35.32 1.08 -56.58
C LEU A 122 -34.52 0.71 -57.85
N VAL A 123 -33.49 1.49 -58.19
CA VAL A 123 -32.65 1.30 -59.39
C VAL A 123 -31.61 0.19 -59.20
N THR A 124 -31.17 -0.06 -57.96
CA THR A 124 -30.35 -1.23 -57.64
C THR A 124 -31.22 -2.48 -57.72
N GLU A 125 -30.71 -3.63 -58.17
CA GLU A 125 -31.46 -4.91 -58.17
C GLU A 125 -31.97 -5.22 -56.75
N GLY A 126 -33.20 -4.79 -56.47
CA GLY A 126 -33.83 -4.90 -55.18
C GLY A 126 -34.68 -6.17 -55.09
N PRO A 127 -35.07 -6.58 -53.88
CA PRO A 127 -36.08 -7.61 -53.75
C PRO A 127 -37.43 -7.03 -54.22
N HIS A 128 -37.82 -7.35 -55.45
CA HIS A 128 -39.11 -6.98 -56.06
C HIS A 128 -40.17 -8.07 -55.82
N PRO A 129 -41.47 -7.74 -55.85
CA PRO A 129 -42.05 -6.40 -56.01
C PRO A 129 -41.98 -5.54 -54.73
N ILE A 130 -42.03 -4.22 -54.90
CA ILE A 130 -41.98 -3.22 -53.82
C ILE A 130 -43.31 -2.45 -53.77
N ASP A 131 -43.86 -2.26 -52.59
CA ASP A 131 -45.03 -1.41 -52.38
C ASP A 131 -44.58 -0.06 -51.84
N LEU A 132 -44.87 1.02 -52.56
CA LEU A 132 -44.58 2.39 -52.11
C LEU A 132 -45.89 3.09 -51.72
N ILE A 133 -46.04 3.37 -50.44
CA ILE A 133 -47.23 3.99 -49.85
C ILE A 133 -46.99 5.50 -49.75
N LEU A 134 -47.89 6.26 -50.37
CA LEU A 134 -47.76 7.71 -50.56
C LEU A 134 -49.05 8.41 -50.17
N LEU A 135 -48.93 9.63 -49.64
CA LEU A 135 -50.04 10.56 -49.58
C LEU A 135 -50.44 11.01 -50.99
N GLU A 136 -51.71 11.35 -51.20
CA GLU A 136 -52.20 11.94 -52.46
C GLU A 136 -51.33 13.14 -52.91
N GLU A 137 -50.96 14.04 -51.98
CA GLU A 137 -50.07 15.18 -52.26
C GLU A 137 -48.64 14.78 -52.67
N GLN A 138 -48.13 13.65 -52.15
CA GLN A 138 -46.83 13.11 -52.53
C GLN A 138 -46.90 12.45 -53.91
N TYR A 139 -48.01 11.78 -54.21
CA TYR A 139 -48.26 11.14 -55.50
C TYR A 139 -48.31 12.16 -56.65
N ASP A 140 -48.95 13.33 -56.45
CA ASP A 140 -48.98 14.42 -57.44
C ASP A 140 -47.59 14.93 -57.84
N ARG A 141 -46.59 14.73 -56.97
CA ARG A 141 -45.19 15.13 -57.19
C ARG A 141 -44.29 13.97 -57.62
N LEU A 142 -44.83 12.76 -57.81
CA LEU A 142 -44.05 11.59 -58.19
C LEU A 142 -43.46 11.76 -59.61
N PRO A 143 -42.13 11.65 -59.80
CA PRO A 143 -41.53 11.79 -61.12
C PRO A 143 -41.97 10.67 -62.08
N ARG A 144 -42.25 10.99 -63.35
CA ARG A 144 -42.60 10.00 -64.41
C ARG A 144 -41.59 8.88 -64.62
N SER A 145 -40.37 9.01 -64.10
CA SER A 145 -39.40 7.92 -64.12
C SER A 145 -39.78 6.73 -63.24
N PHE A 146 -40.84 6.82 -62.44
CA PHE A 146 -41.38 5.70 -61.68
C PHE A 146 -42.31 4.80 -62.53
N ASP A 147 -42.92 5.33 -63.60
CA ASP A 147 -43.82 4.61 -64.50
C ASP A 147 -43.17 3.36 -65.13
N SER A 148 -41.86 3.38 -65.37
CA SER A 148 -41.13 2.22 -65.90
C SER A 148 -41.08 1.06 -64.91
N PHE A 149 -40.90 1.33 -63.62
CA PHE A 149 -40.88 0.29 -62.58
C PHE A 149 -42.28 -0.30 -62.35
N GLU A 150 -43.33 0.50 -62.50
CA GLU A 150 -44.71 0.03 -62.44
C GLU A 150 -45.06 -0.88 -63.64
N LYS A 151 -44.69 -0.46 -64.86
CA LYS A 151 -44.85 -1.28 -66.08
C LYS A 151 -44.09 -2.60 -66.02
N GLU A 152 -42.89 -2.60 -65.44
CA GLU A 152 -42.07 -3.80 -65.20
C GLU A 152 -42.57 -4.66 -64.02
N LYS A 153 -43.69 -4.28 -63.37
CA LYS A 153 -44.25 -4.93 -62.16
C LYS A 153 -43.26 -5.00 -60.98
N LYS A 154 -42.26 -4.12 -60.95
CA LYS A 154 -41.28 -3.99 -59.87
C LYS A 154 -41.78 -3.15 -58.71
N LEU A 155 -42.69 -2.21 -58.99
CA LEU A 155 -43.23 -1.24 -58.04
C LEU A 155 -44.76 -1.24 -58.11
N ARG A 156 -45.42 -1.17 -56.95
CA ARG A 156 -46.85 -0.90 -56.83
C ARG A 156 -47.05 0.35 -55.99
N LEU A 157 -47.83 1.30 -56.52
CA LEU A 157 -48.10 2.57 -55.86
C LEU A 157 -49.41 2.45 -55.07
N VAL A 158 -49.37 2.82 -53.80
CA VAL A 158 -50.53 2.78 -52.90
C VAL A 158 -50.79 4.20 -52.39
N GLN A 159 -51.91 4.78 -52.81
CA GLN A 159 -52.29 6.14 -52.42
C GLN A 159 -53.20 6.10 -51.19
N VAL A 160 -52.94 7.01 -50.24
CA VAL A 160 -53.73 7.18 -49.02
C VAL A 160 -53.93 8.67 -48.72
N LYS A 161 -54.92 9.01 -47.89
CA LYS A 161 -55.26 10.40 -47.58
C LYS A 161 -54.50 10.96 -46.37
N THR A 162 -54.19 10.11 -45.39
CA THR A 162 -53.54 10.53 -44.15
C THR A 162 -52.34 9.65 -43.80
N PRO A 163 -51.36 10.17 -43.05
CA PRO A 163 -50.23 9.36 -42.58
C PRO A 163 -50.64 8.16 -41.73
N GLU A 164 -51.73 8.27 -40.98
CA GLU A 164 -52.27 7.17 -40.16
C GLU A 164 -52.82 6.05 -41.04
N GLN A 165 -53.57 6.39 -42.09
CA GLN A 165 -54.01 5.41 -43.09
C GLN A 165 -52.82 4.78 -43.82
N GLY A 166 -51.76 5.57 -44.09
CA GLY A 166 -50.51 5.09 -44.66
C GLY A 166 -49.82 4.06 -43.77
N TRP A 167 -49.76 4.33 -42.46
CA TRP A 167 -49.18 3.42 -41.49
C TRP A 167 -49.98 2.13 -41.34
N GLU A 168 -51.30 2.19 -41.23
CA GLU A 168 -52.16 0.99 -41.22
C GLU A 168 -52.00 0.16 -42.50
N ALA A 169 -51.95 0.83 -43.66
CA ALA A 169 -51.70 0.21 -44.95
C ALA A 169 -50.31 -0.45 -45.03
N ALA A 170 -49.30 0.14 -44.40
CA ALA A 170 -47.94 -0.36 -44.35
C ALA A 170 -47.83 -1.60 -43.45
N GLN A 171 -48.41 -1.52 -42.25
CA GLN A 171 -48.45 -2.64 -41.30
C GLN A 171 -49.17 -3.85 -41.90
N ALA A 172 -50.37 -3.66 -42.44
CA ALA A 172 -51.16 -4.76 -43.01
C ALA A 172 -50.44 -5.48 -44.16
N ARG A 173 -49.62 -4.77 -44.95
CA ARG A 173 -48.82 -5.36 -46.04
C ARG A 173 -47.54 -6.02 -45.55
N ALA A 174 -46.92 -5.49 -44.49
CA ALA A 174 -45.69 -6.03 -43.91
C ALA A 174 -45.94 -7.26 -43.01
N GLU A 175 -47.11 -7.38 -42.39
CA GLU A 175 -47.49 -8.51 -41.51
C GLU A 175 -47.41 -9.87 -42.21
N GLU A 176 -47.73 -9.95 -43.50
CA GLU A 176 -47.76 -11.21 -44.24
C GLU A 176 -46.35 -11.75 -44.53
N GLN A 177 -45.49 -11.03 -45.29
CA GLN A 177 -44.12 -11.48 -45.66
C GLN A 177 -43.14 -10.34 -46.02
N GLY A 178 -43.46 -9.08 -45.69
CA GLY A 178 -42.72 -7.91 -46.16
C GLY A 178 -41.75 -7.34 -45.12
N VAL A 179 -40.58 -6.88 -45.59
CA VAL A 179 -39.74 -5.98 -44.80
C VAL A 179 -40.29 -4.56 -44.95
N LEU A 180 -40.53 -3.87 -43.84
CA LEU A 180 -41.03 -2.50 -43.82
C LEU A 180 -39.88 -1.51 -43.67
N LEU A 181 -39.72 -0.64 -44.66
CA LEU A 181 -38.87 0.54 -44.60
C LEU A 181 -39.72 1.74 -44.16
N SER A 182 -39.47 2.27 -42.96
CA SER A 182 -40.27 3.37 -42.39
C SER A 182 -39.50 4.17 -41.33
N ALA A 183 -39.91 5.42 -41.15
CA ALA A 183 -39.53 6.28 -40.02
C ALA A 183 -40.27 5.95 -38.72
N ARG A 184 -41.34 5.14 -38.80
CA ARG A 184 -42.08 4.66 -37.63
C ARG A 184 -41.55 3.27 -37.24
N ARG A 185 -41.48 3.03 -35.92
CA ARG A 185 -41.03 1.74 -35.37
C ARG A 185 -42.03 0.64 -35.67
N PHE A 186 -41.58 -0.40 -36.36
CA PHE A 186 -42.38 -1.60 -36.59
C PHE A 186 -42.23 -2.59 -35.41
N PRO A 187 -43.31 -3.24 -34.94
CA PRO A 187 -43.25 -4.13 -33.77
C PRO A 187 -42.30 -5.33 -33.94
N VAL A 188 -42.17 -5.85 -35.17
CA VAL A 188 -41.29 -6.99 -35.47
C VAL A 188 -39.93 -6.48 -35.94
N PHE A 189 -38.94 -6.45 -35.05
CA PHE A 189 -37.61 -5.85 -35.29
C PHE A 189 -36.92 -6.39 -36.56
N GLU A 190 -36.91 -7.70 -36.77
CA GLU A 190 -36.29 -8.37 -37.93
C GLU A 190 -37.00 -8.10 -39.27
N ARG A 191 -38.09 -7.33 -39.27
CA ARG A 191 -38.79 -6.86 -40.46
C ARG A 191 -38.76 -5.36 -40.61
N TRP A 192 -38.02 -4.66 -39.75
CA TRP A 192 -37.94 -3.22 -39.76
C TRP A 192 -36.61 -2.75 -40.35
N LEU A 193 -36.69 -2.07 -41.50
CA LEU A 193 -35.62 -1.19 -41.97
C LEU A 193 -35.93 0.22 -41.51
N ALA A 194 -35.31 0.62 -40.41
CA ALA A 194 -35.48 1.97 -39.91
C ALA A 194 -34.91 2.98 -40.90
N ALA A 195 -35.68 4.01 -41.23
CA ALA A 195 -35.27 5.00 -42.20
C ALA A 195 -35.61 6.43 -41.78
N ASP A 196 -34.63 7.31 -41.83
CA ASP A 196 -34.78 8.73 -41.51
C ASP A 196 -34.44 9.58 -42.73
N PHE A 197 -35.26 10.59 -43.01
CA PHE A 197 -35.01 11.57 -44.05
C PHE A 197 -34.81 12.95 -43.41
N ASP A 198 -33.61 13.51 -43.57
CA ASP A 198 -33.24 14.83 -43.01
C ASP A 198 -33.56 16.00 -43.96
N GLY A 199 -34.21 15.72 -45.10
CA GLY A 199 -34.48 16.68 -46.15
C GLY A 199 -33.45 16.67 -47.28
N GLN A 200 -32.29 16.03 -47.08
CA GLN A 200 -31.23 15.91 -48.09
C GLN A 200 -30.92 14.46 -48.44
N ALA A 201 -30.88 13.57 -47.45
CA ALA A 201 -30.50 12.17 -47.65
C ALA A 201 -31.41 11.23 -46.86
N LEU A 202 -31.71 10.07 -47.47
CA LEU A 202 -32.42 8.97 -46.81
C LEU A 202 -31.39 8.04 -46.16
N ARG A 203 -31.40 8.00 -44.83
CA ARG A 203 -30.52 7.13 -44.04
C ARG A 203 -31.28 5.88 -43.65
N ILE A 204 -30.63 4.72 -43.75
CA ILE A 204 -31.23 3.42 -43.42
C ILE A 204 -30.38 2.72 -42.38
N GLU A 205 -31.02 2.11 -41.40
CA GLU A 205 -30.41 1.23 -40.43
C GLU A 205 -31.14 -0.14 -40.42
N PRO A 206 -30.40 -1.26 -40.45
CA PRO A 206 -28.95 -1.37 -40.59
C PRO A 206 -28.48 -0.90 -41.98
N LYS A 207 -27.29 -0.28 -42.06
CA LYS A 207 -26.74 0.28 -43.32
C LYS A 207 -26.67 -0.73 -44.47
N GLN A 208 -26.42 -2.00 -44.16
CA GLN A 208 -26.37 -3.11 -45.12
C GLN A 208 -27.68 -3.91 -45.19
N GLY A 209 -28.77 -3.44 -44.56
CA GLY A 209 -30.01 -4.20 -44.42
C GLY A 209 -30.63 -4.62 -45.74
N LEU A 210 -30.62 -3.73 -46.75
CA LEU A 210 -31.12 -4.04 -48.09
C LEU A 210 -30.28 -5.11 -48.81
N GLU A 211 -28.95 -5.10 -48.61
CA GLU A 211 -28.05 -6.10 -49.17
C GLU A 211 -28.19 -7.45 -48.46
N GLN A 212 -28.35 -7.44 -47.14
CA GLN A 212 -28.62 -8.64 -46.35
C GLN A 212 -29.97 -9.26 -46.71
N LEU A 213 -31.01 -8.44 -46.89
CA LEU A 213 -32.31 -8.91 -47.35
C LEU A 213 -32.22 -9.56 -48.73
N ARG A 214 -31.44 -8.99 -49.65
CA ARG A 214 -31.24 -9.55 -51.00
C ARG A 214 -30.50 -10.90 -50.98
N THR A 215 -29.47 -11.02 -50.14
CA THR A 215 -28.59 -12.19 -50.11
C THR A 215 -29.12 -13.33 -49.23
N ARG A 216 -29.76 -12.99 -48.11
CA ARG A 216 -30.21 -13.94 -47.08
C ARG A 216 -31.74 -14.07 -47.00
N GLY A 217 -32.50 -13.18 -47.62
CA GLY A 217 -33.96 -13.18 -47.57
C GLY A 217 -34.57 -12.66 -46.27
N ALA A 218 -33.75 -12.24 -45.30
CA ALA A 218 -34.18 -11.73 -43.99
C ALA A 218 -33.19 -10.69 -43.44
N LEU A 219 -33.66 -9.84 -42.51
CA LEU A 219 -32.80 -8.95 -41.72
C LEU A 219 -32.27 -9.67 -40.48
N PRO A 220 -31.17 -9.20 -39.86
CA PRO A 220 -30.69 -9.74 -38.61
C PRO A 220 -31.69 -9.52 -37.47
N SER A 221 -31.96 -10.57 -36.70
CA SER A 221 -32.73 -10.49 -35.46
C SER A 221 -31.93 -9.82 -34.34
N LEU A 222 -32.62 -9.45 -33.26
CA LEU A 222 -31.93 -9.09 -32.01
C LEU A 222 -31.29 -10.34 -31.40
N GLU A 223 -30.13 -10.14 -30.76
CA GLU A 223 -29.47 -11.19 -29.98
C GLU A 223 -30.37 -11.58 -28.78
N PRO A 224 -30.42 -12.87 -28.42
CA PRO A 224 -31.14 -13.32 -27.23
C PRO A 224 -30.46 -12.76 -25.96
N VAL A 225 -31.26 -12.41 -24.96
CA VAL A 225 -30.72 -11.93 -23.68
C VAL A 225 -30.34 -13.11 -22.80
N THR A 226 -29.04 -13.22 -22.52
CA THR A 226 -28.46 -14.22 -21.61
C THR A 226 -28.41 -13.72 -20.17
N HIS A 227 -28.21 -12.41 -19.97
CA HIS A 227 -28.04 -11.80 -18.65
C HIS A 227 -28.90 -10.54 -18.55
N ASP A 228 -30.11 -10.63 -17.99
CA ASP A 228 -31.03 -9.51 -17.94
C ASP A 228 -30.48 -8.34 -17.11
N LEU A 229 -30.44 -7.14 -17.69
CA LEU A 229 -30.00 -5.92 -17.02
C LEU A 229 -30.82 -5.59 -15.77
N THR A 230 -32.10 -5.97 -15.76
CA THR A 230 -33.00 -5.71 -14.62
C THR A 230 -32.60 -6.47 -13.35
N GLU A 231 -31.82 -7.54 -13.45
CA GLU A 231 -31.33 -8.31 -12.31
C GLU A 231 -30.18 -7.61 -11.55
N VAL A 232 -29.47 -6.69 -12.20
CA VAL A 232 -28.29 -6.01 -11.62
C VAL A 232 -28.54 -4.54 -11.27
N VAL A 233 -29.59 -3.92 -11.82
CA VAL A 233 -29.97 -2.55 -11.50
C VAL A 233 -31.02 -2.53 -10.38
N PRO A 234 -30.77 -1.84 -9.25
CA PRO A 234 -31.71 -1.78 -8.13
C PRO A 234 -33.08 -1.24 -8.53
N THR A 235 -34.13 -1.85 -8.01
CA THR A 235 -35.52 -1.44 -8.17
C THR A 235 -35.76 -0.04 -7.59
N GLY A 236 -36.29 0.89 -8.40
CA GLY A 236 -36.65 2.25 -7.97
C GLY A 236 -35.65 3.35 -8.34
N GLU A 237 -34.48 3.02 -8.88
CA GLU A 237 -33.51 3.99 -9.42
C GLU A 237 -33.69 4.23 -10.92
N GLU A 238 -34.94 4.41 -11.32
CA GLU A 238 -35.31 4.53 -12.73
C GLU A 238 -34.98 5.94 -13.22
N HIS A 239 -34.22 6.06 -14.30
CA HIS A 239 -34.00 7.37 -14.92
C HIS A 239 -35.27 7.81 -15.67
N GLY A 240 -36.15 8.48 -14.94
CA GLY A 240 -37.44 8.97 -15.43
C GLY A 240 -37.45 10.48 -15.71
N SER A 241 -36.54 11.01 -16.52
CA SER A 241 -36.74 12.36 -17.10
C SER A 241 -35.65 12.70 -18.11
N GLY A 242 -35.98 12.74 -19.41
CA GLY A 242 -35.11 13.35 -20.42
C GLY A 242 -34.53 12.43 -21.49
N LEU A 243 -35.11 11.25 -21.73
CA LEU A 243 -34.75 10.50 -22.94
C LEU A 243 -35.10 11.35 -24.16
N LYS A 244 -34.07 11.72 -24.93
CA LYS A 244 -34.24 12.44 -26.20
C LYS A 244 -35.21 11.67 -27.09
N THR A 245 -36.04 12.38 -27.85
CA THR A 245 -36.80 11.74 -28.94
C THR A 245 -35.79 11.26 -29.99
N TYR A 246 -35.50 9.97 -30.00
CA TYR A 246 -34.57 9.36 -30.94
C TYR A 246 -35.22 9.18 -32.31
N SER A 247 -34.44 9.37 -33.37
CA SER A 247 -34.88 9.06 -34.75
C SER A 247 -35.07 7.55 -34.94
N ALA A 248 -35.70 7.14 -36.05
CA ALA A 248 -35.94 5.72 -36.31
C ALA A 248 -34.64 4.91 -36.34
N CYS A 249 -33.63 5.41 -37.05
CA CYS A 249 -32.32 4.76 -37.15
C CYS A 249 -31.62 4.70 -35.80
N GLU A 250 -31.73 5.74 -34.97
CA GLU A 250 -31.15 5.76 -33.63
C GLU A 250 -31.82 4.74 -32.70
N GLN A 251 -33.15 4.67 -32.70
CA GLN A 251 -33.90 3.66 -31.97
C GLN A 251 -33.46 2.25 -32.39
N HIS A 252 -33.38 1.98 -33.69
CA HIS A 252 -32.94 0.69 -34.20
C HIS A 252 -31.50 0.34 -33.78
N ARG A 253 -30.56 1.30 -33.77
CA ARG A 253 -29.19 1.08 -33.26
C ARG A 253 -29.18 0.77 -31.78
N TRP A 254 -29.91 1.54 -30.97
CA TRP A 254 -29.99 1.32 -29.54
C TRP A 254 -30.57 -0.04 -29.19
N MET A 255 -31.61 -0.49 -29.90
CA MET A 255 -32.16 -1.83 -29.70
C MET A 255 -31.11 -2.93 -29.90
N ARG A 256 -30.19 -2.78 -30.85
CA ARG A 256 -29.07 -3.72 -31.05
C ARG A 256 -28.00 -3.59 -29.98
N VAL A 257 -27.61 -2.35 -29.63
CA VAL A 257 -26.61 -2.07 -28.59
C VAL A 257 -27.03 -2.66 -27.25
N LEU A 258 -28.30 -2.49 -26.88
CA LEU A 258 -28.86 -2.97 -25.62
C LEU A 258 -28.96 -4.50 -25.55
N ARG A 259 -28.93 -5.20 -26.69
CA ARG A 259 -28.98 -6.67 -26.75
C ARG A 259 -27.60 -7.31 -26.83
N SER A 260 -26.55 -6.53 -27.11
CA SER A 260 -25.17 -7.01 -27.19
C SER A 260 -24.36 -6.52 -26.00
N GLU A 261 -23.77 -7.46 -25.27
CA GLU A 261 -22.92 -7.16 -24.10
C GLU A 261 -21.72 -6.28 -24.49
N GLU A 262 -20.99 -6.65 -25.54
CA GLU A 262 -19.84 -5.89 -26.01
C GLU A 262 -20.20 -4.50 -26.53
N ALA A 263 -21.36 -4.35 -27.18
CA ALA A 263 -21.80 -3.05 -27.68
C ALA A 263 -22.29 -2.17 -26.53
N SER A 264 -22.99 -2.75 -25.55
CA SER A 264 -23.41 -2.07 -24.33
C SER A 264 -22.20 -1.54 -23.54
N ALA A 265 -21.15 -2.35 -23.37
CA ALA A 265 -19.92 -1.92 -22.69
C ALA A 265 -19.22 -0.75 -23.41
N ARG A 266 -19.29 -0.70 -24.74
CA ARG A 266 -18.70 0.38 -25.57
C ARG A 266 -19.59 1.61 -25.73
N SER A 267 -20.84 1.54 -25.30
CA SER A 267 -21.83 2.61 -25.54
C SER A 267 -21.56 3.87 -24.72
N GLY A 268 -20.81 3.77 -23.62
CA GLY A 268 -20.58 4.85 -22.65
C GLY A 268 -21.80 5.23 -21.80
N ALA A 269 -22.96 4.61 -22.03
CA ALA A 269 -24.16 4.80 -21.23
C ALA A 269 -24.11 3.90 -19.98
N ASP A 270 -24.42 4.48 -18.81
CA ASP A 270 -24.50 3.73 -17.56
C ASP A 270 -25.69 2.74 -17.54
N ALA A 271 -25.65 1.80 -16.58
CA ALA A 271 -26.67 0.77 -16.45
C ALA A 271 -28.09 1.33 -16.31
N ARG A 272 -28.25 2.43 -15.57
CA ARG A 272 -29.56 3.07 -15.34
C ARG A 272 -30.13 3.69 -16.61
N THR A 273 -29.30 4.40 -17.38
CA THR A 273 -29.68 4.99 -18.68
C THR A 273 -30.05 3.91 -19.67
N ARG A 274 -29.26 2.81 -19.73
CA ARG A 274 -29.57 1.68 -20.61
C ARG A 274 -30.86 0.98 -20.21
N GLN A 275 -31.15 0.81 -18.93
CA GLN A 275 -32.43 0.25 -18.47
C GLN A 275 -33.61 1.16 -18.83
N GLY A 276 -33.45 2.48 -18.68
CA GLY A 276 -34.45 3.47 -19.11
C GLY A 276 -34.72 3.41 -20.62
N LEU A 277 -33.67 3.34 -21.43
CA LEU A 277 -33.76 3.19 -22.88
C LEU A 277 -34.44 1.89 -23.29
N ALA A 278 -34.12 0.78 -22.62
CA ALA A 278 -34.71 -0.53 -22.90
C ALA A 278 -36.23 -0.51 -22.71
N ARG A 279 -36.71 0.13 -21.63
CA ARG A 279 -38.14 0.32 -21.37
C ARG A 279 -38.81 1.24 -22.38
N TYR A 280 -38.18 2.37 -22.74
CA TYR A 280 -38.70 3.26 -23.78
C TYR A 280 -38.84 2.54 -25.12
N LEU A 281 -37.89 1.68 -25.45
CA LEU A 281 -37.85 0.87 -26.66
C LEU A 281 -38.59 -0.46 -26.53
N ASP A 282 -39.31 -0.71 -25.43
CA ASP A 282 -40.08 -1.93 -25.19
C ASP A 282 -39.28 -3.22 -25.48
N ILE A 283 -38.03 -3.28 -25.00
CA ILE A 283 -37.14 -4.44 -25.11
C ILE A 283 -36.46 -4.74 -23.78
N THR A 284 -35.99 -5.98 -23.62
CA THR A 284 -35.08 -6.37 -22.54
C THR A 284 -33.64 -6.04 -22.93
N ALA A 285 -32.87 -5.43 -22.04
CA ALA A 285 -31.44 -5.19 -22.24
C ALA A 285 -30.60 -6.26 -21.55
N THR A 286 -29.40 -6.52 -22.08
CA THR A 286 -28.40 -7.36 -21.43
C THR A 286 -27.49 -6.53 -20.52
N SER A 287 -27.09 -7.10 -19.38
CA SER A 287 -26.04 -6.55 -18.51
C SER A 287 -24.66 -6.81 -19.09
N THR A 288 -23.70 -5.96 -18.70
CA THR A 288 -22.27 -6.18 -18.96
C THR A 288 -21.60 -6.93 -17.81
N GLU A 289 -20.45 -7.55 -18.07
CA GLU A 289 -19.64 -8.20 -17.04
C GLU A 289 -19.31 -7.26 -15.87
N GLN A 290 -18.94 -6.01 -16.17
CA GLN A 290 -18.62 -5.01 -15.16
C GLN A 290 -19.84 -4.72 -14.28
N GLU A 291 -21.04 -4.59 -14.84
CA GLU A 291 -22.25 -4.32 -14.06
C GLU A 291 -22.64 -5.49 -13.16
N ARG A 292 -22.43 -6.73 -13.64
CA ARG A 292 -22.60 -7.93 -12.82
C ARG A 292 -21.60 -7.96 -11.67
N LEU A 293 -20.35 -7.56 -11.91
CA LEU A 293 -19.34 -7.41 -10.86
C LEU A 293 -19.74 -6.32 -9.86
N ASP A 294 -20.14 -5.14 -10.32
CA ASP A 294 -20.55 -4.03 -9.45
C ASP A 294 -21.78 -4.38 -8.60
N ALA A 295 -22.73 -5.16 -9.16
CA ALA A 295 -23.86 -5.68 -8.40
C ALA A 295 -23.42 -6.68 -7.31
N LYS A 296 -22.51 -7.60 -7.64
CA LYS A 296 -21.91 -8.54 -6.67
C LYS A 296 -21.14 -7.82 -5.56
N VAL A 297 -20.36 -6.79 -5.92
CA VAL A 297 -19.60 -5.96 -4.96
C VAL A 297 -20.55 -5.18 -4.05
N ARG A 298 -21.62 -4.58 -4.59
CA ARG A 298 -22.66 -3.90 -3.77
C ARG A 298 -23.36 -4.85 -2.81
N ALA A 299 -23.68 -6.07 -3.24
CA ALA A 299 -24.26 -7.08 -2.35
C ALA A 299 -23.30 -7.46 -1.22
N LEU A 300 -22.02 -7.68 -1.54
CA LEU A 300 -20.99 -7.94 -0.53
C LEU A 300 -20.82 -6.78 0.45
N GLN A 301 -20.87 -5.53 -0.02
CA GLN A 301 -20.81 -4.33 0.83
C GLN A 301 -21.93 -4.29 1.88
N GLN A 302 -23.10 -4.88 1.63
CA GLN A 302 -24.21 -4.97 2.58
C GLN A 302 -24.01 -6.07 3.64
N GLU A 303 -23.21 -7.10 3.34
CA GLU A 303 -22.88 -8.18 4.27
C GLU A 303 -21.71 -7.82 5.21
N LEU A 304 -20.90 -6.83 4.83
CA LEU A 304 -19.76 -6.36 5.62
C LEU A 304 -20.22 -5.52 6.83
N PRO A 305 -19.45 -5.51 7.94
CA PRO A 305 -19.70 -4.62 9.06
C PRO A 305 -19.74 -3.16 8.61
N GLY A 306 -20.70 -2.37 9.11
CA GLY A 306 -21.03 -1.04 8.57
C GLY A 306 -19.92 0.02 8.55
N SER A 307 -18.77 -0.24 9.19
CA SER A 307 -17.58 0.62 9.14
C SER A 307 -16.60 0.28 8.00
N VAL A 308 -16.72 -0.90 7.38
CA VAL A 308 -15.75 -1.40 6.40
C VAL A 308 -16.26 -1.13 4.99
N LYS A 309 -15.57 -0.25 4.27
CA LYS A 309 -15.88 0.10 2.87
C LYS A 309 -14.96 -0.64 1.91
N ILE A 310 -15.51 -1.10 0.80
CA ILE A 310 -14.73 -1.66 -0.32
C ILE A 310 -14.07 -0.50 -1.07
N GLN A 311 -12.74 -0.52 -1.15
CA GLN A 311 -11.95 0.50 -1.85
C GLN A 311 -11.33 -0.08 -3.11
N ALA A 312 -11.56 0.54 -4.25
CA ALA A 312 -10.88 0.17 -5.49
C ALA A 312 -9.43 0.69 -5.45
N VAL A 313 -8.47 -0.22 -5.61
CA VAL A 313 -7.03 0.07 -5.50
C VAL A 313 -6.23 -0.67 -6.57
N SER A 314 -4.99 -0.24 -6.76
CA SER A 314 -4.00 -0.91 -7.61
C SER A 314 -3.45 -2.19 -6.96
N ALA A 315 -2.82 -3.05 -7.77
CA ALA A 315 -2.13 -4.24 -7.27
C ALA A 315 -0.93 -3.89 -6.36
N GLU A 316 -0.29 -2.75 -6.59
CA GLU A 316 0.83 -2.24 -5.76
C GLU A 316 0.33 -1.80 -4.38
N GLU A 317 -0.82 -1.12 -4.32
CA GLU A 317 -1.44 -0.73 -3.05
C GLU A 317 -1.93 -1.94 -2.26
N LEU A 318 -2.49 -2.97 -2.91
CA LEU A 318 -2.83 -4.24 -2.24
C LEU A 318 -1.59 -4.86 -1.60
N LYS A 319 -0.49 -4.96 -2.35
CA LYS A 319 0.76 -5.51 -1.83
C LYS A 319 1.29 -4.69 -0.65
N SER A 320 1.25 -3.36 -0.75
CA SER A 320 1.63 -2.45 0.35
C SER A 320 0.78 -2.68 1.62
N GLN A 321 -0.53 -2.88 1.49
CA GLN A 321 -1.41 -3.18 2.62
C GLN A 321 -1.15 -4.58 3.21
N GLN A 322 -0.84 -5.58 2.38
CA GLN A 322 -0.44 -6.91 2.85
C GLN A 322 0.89 -6.85 3.61
N ASP A 323 1.91 -6.18 3.06
CA ASP A 323 3.21 -6.00 3.71
C ASP A 323 3.04 -5.27 5.06
N ARG A 324 2.10 -4.31 5.14
CA ARG A 324 1.77 -3.62 6.38
C ARG A 324 1.03 -4.53 7.38
N ALA A 325 0.13 -5.40 6.93
CA ALA A 325 -0.56 -6.39 7.76
C ALA A 325 0.41 -7.43 8.35
N HIS A 326 1.48 -7.77 7.63
CA HIS A 326 2.56 -8.62 8.14
C HIS A 326 3.37 -7.94 9.25
N ARG A 327 3.45 -6.60 9.28
CA ARG A 327 4.22 -5.86 10.29
C ARG A 327 3.42 -5.56 11.55
N ARG A 328 2.11 -5.29 11.41
CA ARG A 328 1.24 -4.88 12.52
C ARG A 328 -0.20 -5.32 12.30
N GLN A 329 -0.93 -5.41 13.40
CA GLN A 329 -2.36 -5.73 13.35
C GLN A 329 -3.13 -4.57 12.70
N LEU A 330 -3.64 -4.80 11.49
CA LEU A 330 -4.51 -3.86 10.81
C LEU A 330 -5.98 -4.08 11.18
N ALA A 331 -6.75 -2.99 11.11
CA ALA A 331 -8.20 -3.07 11.12
C ALA A 331 -8.72 -3.82 9.87
N PRO A 332 -9.88 -4.48 9.95
CA PRO A 332 -10.51 -5.15 8.82
C PRO A 332 -10.60 -4.25 7.60
N THR A 333 -9.97 -4.66 6.49
CA THR A 333 -9.86 -3.85 5.28
C THR A 333 -10.32 -4.64 4.08
N VAL A 334 -11.08 -4.01 3.17
CA VAL A 334 -11.58 -4.66 1.94
C VAL A 334 -11.17 -3.85 0.73
N LEU A 335 -10.43 -4.49 -0.16
CA LEU A 335 -9.79 -3.87 -1.32
C LEU A 335 -10.26 -4.57 -2.60
N GLN A 336 -10.61 -3.82 -3.63
CA GLN A 336 -10.96 -4.36 -4.94
C GLN A 336 -9.82 -4.08 -5.92
N VAL A 337 -9.26 -5.14 -6.51
CA VAL A 337 -8.24 -5.09 -7.56
C VAL A 337 -8.80 -5.76 -8.80
N GLY A 338 -9.20 -4.96 -9.79
CA GLY A 338 -9.88 -5.45 -10.99
C GLY A 338 -11.18 -6.20 -10.63
N SER A 339 -11.25 -7.47 -11.01
CA SER A 339 -12.42 -8.34 -10.80
C SER A 339 -12.42 -9.10 -9.46
N VAL A 340 -11.39 -8.91 -8.62
CA VAL A 340 -11.23 -9.65 -7.37
C VAL A 340 -11.32 -8.71 -6.18
N VAL A 341 -12.08 -9.12 -5.16
CA VAL A 341 -12.16 -8.43 -3.87
C VAL A 341 -11.32 -9.17 -2.84
N HIS A 342 -10.36 -8.47 -2.24
CA HIS A 342 -9.45 -8.96 -1.22
C HIS A 342 -9.94 -8.53 0.16
N LEU A 343 -10.20 -9.50 1.03
CA LEU A 343 -10.56 -9.31 2.44
C LEU A 343 -9.29 -9.48 3.29
N LEU A 344 -8.78 -8.39 3.87
CA LEU A 344 -7.60 -8.41 4.75
C LEU A 344 -8.07 -8.36 6.20
N ASN A 345 -7.80 -9.42 6.96
CA ASN A 345 -8.14 -9.55 8.39
C ASN A 345 -9.61 -9.23 8.70
N VAL A 346 -10.52 -9.63 7.80
CA VAL A 346 -11.96 -9.41 7.97
C VAL A 346 -12.56 -10.58 8.75
N PRO A 347 -13.26 -10.32 9.87
CA PRO A 347 -13.95 -11.37 10.62
C PRO A 347 -14.90 -12.15 9.72
N ASP A 348 -14.90 -13.47 9.86
CA ASP A 348 -15.67 -14.40 9.02
C ASP A 348 -15.38 -14.30 7.51
N GLY A 349 -14.20 -13.79 7.11
CA GLY A 349 -13.78 -13.66 5.71
C GLY A 349 -13.87 -14.98 4.93
N ALA A 350 -13.43 -16.10 5.54
CA ALA A 350 -13.50 -17.43 4.93
C ALA A 350 -14.95 -17.85 4.59
N ARG A 351 -15.92 -17.53 5.47
CA ARG A 351 -17.35 -17.77 5.21
C ARG A 351 -17.83 -16.93 4.04
N LEU A 352 -17.39 -15.67 3.95
CA LEU A 352 -17.74 -14.79 2.84
C LEU A 352 -17.17 -15.27 1.50
N ALA A 353 -16.00 -15.93 1.49
CA ALA A 353 -15.38 -16.43 0.26
C ALA A 353 -15.86 -17.84 -0.16
N GLN A 354 -16.48 -18.62 0.72
CA GLN A 354 -16.79 -20.04 0.51
C GLN A 354 -17.56 -20.34 -0.79
N SER A 355 -18.44 -19.44 -1.23
CA SER A 355 -19.23 -19.57 -2.46
C SER A 355 -18.88 -18.51 -3.53
N ARG A 356 -17.79 -17.77 -3.34
CA ARG A 356 -17.45 -16.57 -4.12
C ARG A 356 -16.01 -16.64 -4.65
N PRO A 357 -15.78 -17.22 -5.85
CA PRO A 357 -14.43 -17.36 -6.40
C PRO A 357 -13.73 -16.03 -6.75
N TRP A 358 -14.49 -14.92 -6.78
CA TRP A 358 -14.00 -13.55 -7.00
C TRP A 358 -13.66 -12.84 -5.67
N VAL A 359 -13.73 -13.53 -4.54
CA VAL A 359 -13.33 -13.02 -3.22
C VAL A 359 -12.13 -13.81 -2.72
N SER A 360 -11.05 -13.11 -2.39
CA SER A 360 -9.83 -13.67 -1.80
C SER A 360 -9.71 -13.23 -0.35
N VAL A 361 -9.37 -14.16 0.55
CA VAL A 361 -9.21 -13.87 1.98
C VAL A 361 -7.73 -13.93 2.36
N HIS A 362 -7.30 -12.96 3.16
CA HIS A 362 -5.95 -12.80 3.67
C HIS A 362 -6.04 -12.66 5.19
N ASP A 363 -5.97 -13.78 5.89
CA ASP A 363 -5.90 -13.84 7.35
C ASP A 363 -4.43 -13.79 7.77
N ILE A 364 -3.90 -12.58 7.91
CA ILE A 364 -2.48 -12.30 8.16
C ILE A 364 -2.28 -12.05 9.65
N VAL A 365 -1.52 -12.95 10.29
CA VAL A 365 -1.01 -12.74 11.64
C VAL A 365 0.29 -11.93 11.54
N PRO A 366 0.42 -10.81 12.27
CA PRO A 366 1.64 -10.02 12.24
C PRO A 366 2.87 -10.81 12.70
N ASP A 367 3.97 -10.66 11.99
CA ASP A 367 5.27 -11.22 12.34
C ASP A 367 5.88 -10.44 13.53
N PRO A 368 6.74 -11.09 14.36
CA PRO A 368 7.53 -10.37 15.35
C PRO A 368 8.35 -9.27 14.69
N THR A 369 8.24 -8.04 15.20
CA THR A 369 8.98 -6.91 14.67
C THR A 369 10.49 -7.04 14.95
N ALA A 370 11.33 -6.48 14.07
CA ALA A 370 12.77 -6.44 14.28
C ALA A 370 13.15 -5.83 15.65
N LEU A 371 12.42 -4.79 16.11
CA LEU A 371 12.61 -4.22 17.44
C LEU A 371 12.25 -5.22 18.54
N SER A 372 11.10 -5.91 18.46
CA SER A 372 10.70 -6.88 19.48
C SER A 372 11.68 -8.05 19.59
N LEU A 373 12.22 -8.52 18.45
CA LEU A 373 13.25 -9.56 18.40
C LEU A 373 14.56 -9.10 19.03
N LEU A 374 15.00 -7.87 18.74
CA LEU A 374 16.18 -7.29 19.39
C LEU A 374 15.98 -7.18 20.90
N LEU A 375 14.86 -6.59 21.35
CA LEU A 375 14.57 -6.40 22.78
C LEU A 375 14.47 -7.73 23.52
N ALA A 376 13.87 -8.76 22.94
CA ALA A 376 13.77 -10.08 23.57
C ALA A 376 15.13 -10.71 23.92
N GLU A 377 16.16 -10.44 23.11
CA GLU A 377 17.53 -10.89 23.36
C GLU A 377 18.29 -9.92 24.26
N VAL A 378 18.25 -8.63 23.93
CA VAL A 378 18.97 -7.55 24.61
C VAL A 378 18.49 -7.37 26.05
N ASP A 379 17.22 -7.61 26.35
CA ASP A 379 16.71 -7.52 27.72
C ASP A 379 17.27 -8.62 28.63
N ARG A 380 17.90 -9.65 28.09
CA ARG A 380 18.62 -10.69 28.84
C ARG A 380 20.12 -10.42 28.92
N TRP A 381 20.60 -9.37 28.25
CA TRP A 381 22.01 -9.05 28.19
C TRP A 381 22.49 -8.40 29.49
N SER A 382 23.61 -8.91 29.97
CA SER A 382 24.42 -8.26 30.98
C SER A 382 25.23 -7.13 30.36
N GLU A 383 25.82 -6.28 31.18
CA GLU A 383 26.77 -5.24 30.75
C GLU A 383 27.91 -5.83 29.89
N PHE A 384 28.27 -7.09 30.16
CA PHE A 384 29.30 -7.83 29.43
C PHE A 384 28.89 -8.18 28.00
N ASP A 385 27.64 -8.56 27.80
CA ASP A 385 27.13 -8.90 26.47
C ASP A 385 27.12 -7.65 25.57
N PHE A 386 26.78 -6.48 26.13
CA PHE A 386 26.88 -5.20 25.41
C PHE A 386 28.30 -4.80 25.06
N LEU A 387 29.26 -4.95 25.96
CA LEU A 387 30.67 -4.62 25.66
C LEU A 387 31.25 -5.48 24.54
N ARG A 388 30.72 -6.69 24.34
CA ARG A 388 31.16 -7.63 23.29
C ARG A 388 30.53 -7.35 21.93
N ASP A 389 29.29 -6.86 21.91
CA ASP A 389 28.62 -6.44 20.68
C ASP A 389 28.01 -5.03 20.84
N PRO A 390 28.86 -3.99 21.00
CA PRO A 390 28.41 -2.64 21.34
C PRO A 390 27.60 -1.98 20.21
N TYR A 391 27.66 -2.55 19.01
CA TYR A 391 26.94 -2.10 17.82
C TYR A 391 25.76 -3.02 17.44
N LEU A 392 25.49 -4.08 18.20
CA LEU A 392 24.46 -5.10 17.93
C LEU A 392 24.61 -5.79 16.55
N ASP A 393 25.78 -5.73 15.91
CA ASP A 393 25.97 -6.24 14.55
C ASP A 393 25.94 -7.77 14.52
N HIS A 394 26.57 -8.41 15.51
CA HIS A 394 26.56 -9.87 15.62
C HIS A 394 25.17 -10.38 15.99
N LEU A 395 24.48 -9.68 16.90
CA LEU A 395 23.10 -9.96 17.24
C LEU A 395 22.19 -9.90 16.01
N ILE A 396 22.24 -8.81 15.24
CA ILE A 396 21.42 -8.66 14.03
C ILE A 396 21.76 -9.76 13.02
N SER A 397 23.04 -10.05 12.80
CA SER A 397 23.46 -11.08 11.83
C SER A 397 23.00 -12.50 12.24
N ARG A 398 22.82 -12.75 13.53
CA ARG A 398 22.23 -13.99 14.06
C ARG A 398 20.71 -14.02 13.91
N LEU A 399 20.04 -12.90 14.15
CA LEU A 399 18.57 -12.80 14.07
C LEU A 399 18.06 -12.73 12.62
N ASP A 400 18.86 -12.21 11.69
CA ASP A 400 18.53 -12.07 10.27
C ASP A 400 19.69 -12.52 9.37
N PRO A 401 20.01 -13.84 9.36
CA PRO A 401 21.14 -14.37 8.59
C PRO A 401 20.93 -14.30 7.08
N GLU A 402 19.68 -14.26 6.63
CA GLU A 402 19.30 -14.15 5.21
C GLU A 402 19.08 -12.69 4.75
N GLU A 403 19.29 -11.71 5.64
CA GLU A 403 19.08 -10.28 5.41
C GLU A 403 17.67 -9.89 4.91
N LYS A 404 16.64 -10.66 5.27
CA LYS A 404 15.25 -10.45 4.84
C LYS A 404 14.64 -9.17 5.41
N GLN A 405 15.04 -8.78 6.62
CA GLN A 405 14.53 -7.61 7.32
C GLN A 405 15.63 -6.62 7.68
N ARG A 406 16.75 -6.63 6.93
CA ARG A 406 17.98 -5.93 7.30
C ARG A 406 17.75 -4.44 7.57
N THR A 407 16.95 -3.77 6.74
CA THR A 407 16.63 -2.34 6.91
C THR A 407 15.86 -2.08 8.21
N ALA A 408 14.88 -2.92 8.54
CA ALA A 408 14.12 -2.82 9.78
C ALA A 408 15.01 -3.03 11.02
N PHE A 409 15.90 -4.03 11.00
CA PHE A 409 16.87 -4.25 12.08
C PHE A 409 17.83 -3.07 12.26
N LEU A 410 18.35 -2.51 11.17
CA LEU A 410 19.23 -1.34 11.23
C LEU A 410 18.48 -0.10 11.76
N HIS A 411 17.20 0.05 11.43
CA HIS A 411 16.33 1.11 11.94
C HIS A 411 16.06 0.97 13.44
N ALA A 412 15.69 -0.23 13.91
CA ALA A 412 15.50 -0.52 15.32
C ALA A 412 16.78 -0.28 16.13
N ARG A 413 17.91 -0.79 15.64
CA ARG A 413 19.24 -0.53 16.24
C ARG A 413 19.51 0.96 16.39
N ALA A 414 19.21 1.75 15.37
CA ALA A 414 19.48 3.19 15.40
C ALA A 414 18.74 3.87 16.56
N GLY A 415 17.46 3.56 16.77
CA GLY A 415 16.70 4.05 17.91
C GLY A 415 17.29 3.61 19.26
N LEU A 416 17.73 2.36 19.36
CA LEU A 416 18.31 1.81 20.59
C LEU A 416 19.69 2.39 20.95
N LEU A 417 20.56 2.67 19.97
CA LEU A 417 21.94 3.14 20.20
C LEU A 417 22.07 4.68 20.27
N LEU A 418 21.11 5.42 19.72
CA LEU A 418 21.10 6.89 19.81
C LEU A 418 20.50 7.40 21.13
N THR A 419 19.82 6.54 21.87
CA THR A 419 19.19 6.84 23.16
C THR A 419 19.74 5.91 24.25
N PRO A 420 19.60 6.20 25.55
CA PRO A 420 19.94 5.26 26.63
C PRO A 420 18.86 4.15 26.80
N ALA A 421 18.29 3.66 25.70
CA ALA A 421 17.27 2.60 25.71
C ALA A 421 17.83 1.23 26.09
N LEU A 422 19.13 1.05 25.85
CA LEU A 422 19.85 -0.15 26.25
C LEU A 422 20.17 -0.08 27.74
N LYS A 423 19.55 -0.97 28.52
CA LYS A 423 19.75 -1.09 29.96
C LYS A 423 20.22 -2.51 30.28
N PRO A 424 21.53 -2.74 30.45
CA PRO A 424 22.02 -4.05 30.84
C PRO A 424 21.43 -4.52 32.17
N GLN A 425 21.13 -5.81 32.25
CA GLN A 425 20.73 -6.43 33.50
C GLN A 425 21.91 -6.54 34.46
N THR A 426 21.68 -6.18 35.72
CA THR A 426 22.60 -6.50 36.81
C THR A 426 22.50 -8.00 37.11
N VAL A 427 23.55 -8.76 36.79
CA VAL A 427 23.59 -10.20 37.07
C VAL A 427 23.97 -10.43 38.54
N ALA A 428 23.23 -11.31 39.21
CA ALA A 428 23.53 -11.68 40.58
C ALA A 428 24.90 -12.39 40.67
N PRO A 429 25.79 -12.00 41.60
CA PRO A 429 27.08 -12.67 41.78
C PRO A 429 26.93 -14.15 42.15
N GLU A 430 27.84 -14.98 41.64
CA GLU A 430 27.89 -16.42 41.86
C GLU A 430 28.22 -16.76 43.32
N ALA A 431 27.40 -17.62 43.92
CA ALA A 431 27.62 -18.07 45.29
C ALA A 431 28.93 -18.88 45.43
N HIS A 432 29.36 -19.56 44.36
CA HIS A 432 30.61 -20.33 44.32
C HIS A 432 31.68 -19.60 43.49
N TRP A 433 31.92 -18.32 43.78
CA TRP A 433 32.83 -17.44 43.04
C TRP A 433 34.30 -17.90 43.00
N ARG A 434 34.80 -18.57 44.04
CA ARG A 434 36.25 -18.83 44.19
C ARG A 434 36.83 -19.73 43.09
N PRO A 435 36.30 -20.94 42.83
CA PRO A 435 36.82 -21.79 41.76
C PRO A 435 36.75 -21.12 40.39
N LEU A 436 35.71 -20.31 40.16
CA LEU A 436 35.50 -19.57 38.92
C LEU A 436 36.57 -18.47 38.74
N LEU A 437 36.94 -17.76 39.81
CA LEU A 437 38.02 -16.78 39.76
C LEU A 437 39.40 -17.47 39.64
N GLU A 438 39.61 -18.62 40.29
CA GLU A 438 40.83 -19.42 40.14
C GLU A 438 41.02 -19.92 38.70
N GLU A 439 39.93 -20.30 38.03
CA GLU A 439 39.93 -20.67 36.61
C GLU A 439 40.35 -19.50 35.73
N LEU A 440 39.73 -18.31 35.92
CA LEU A 440 40.08 -17.09 35.17
C LEU A 440 41.54 -16.69 35.35
N LEU A 441 42.12 -16.90 36.55
CA LEU A 441 43.48 -16.50 36.91
C LEU A 441 44.53 -17.62 36.77
N SER A 442 44.16 -18.76 36.17
CA SER A 442 45.00 -19.96 36.11
C SER A 442 46.28 -19.78 35.29
N GLY A 443 46.23 -18.92 34.26
CA GLY A 443 47.37 -18.57 33.40
C GLY A 443 48.10 -17.29 33.80
N ASP A 444 49.04 -16.89 32.94
CA ASP A 444 49.66 -15.56 32.98
C ASP A 444 48.63 -14.50 32.56
N PRO A 445 48.75 -13.24 33.06
CA PRO A 445 47.83 -12.18 32.67
C PRO A 445 47.87 -11.95 31.15
N PRO A 446 46.71 -11.81 30.48
CA PRO A 446 46.68 -11.45 29.06
C PRO A 446 47.16 -10.01 28.86
N ALA A 447 47.41 -9.63 27.60
CA ALA A 447 47.63 -8.24 27.23
C ALA A 447 46.44 -7.37 27.68
N ALA A 448 46.72 -6.24 28.34
CA ALA A 448 45.68 -5.36 28.83
C ALA A 448 44.90 -4.74 27.67
N GLN A 449 43.57 -4.76 27.79
CA GLN A 449 42.65 -3.95 27.01
C GLN A 449 42.21 -2.75 27.85
N LEU A 450 41.69 -1.71 27.19
CA LEU A 450 41.13 -0.55 27.90
C LEU A 450 39.63 -0.49 27.66
N ARG A 451 38.87 -0.34 28.74
CA ARG A 451 37.44 -0.03 28.70
C ARG A 451 37.29 1.47 28.82
N VAL A 452 37.09 2.14 27.69
CA VAL A 452 37.06 3.60 27.61
C VAL A 452 35.66 4.11 27.91
N HIS A 453 35.58 4.93 28.95
CA HIS A 453 34.41 5.72 29.29
C HIS A 453 34.68 7.20 28.99
N LEU A 454 33.79 7.85 28.26
CA LEU A 454 33.89 9.28 27.94
C LEU A 454 33.05 10.10 28.93
N SER A 455 33.66 10.62 29.99
CA SER A 455 33.00 11.47 30.99
C SER A 455 32.84 12.92 30.50
N ASN A 456 31.75 13.57 30.94
CA ASN A 456 31.31 14.92 30.52
C ASN A 456 30.87 15.05 29.04
N ALA A 457 30.44 13.96 28.41
CA ALA A 457 29.54 14.04 27.25
C ALA A 457 28.16 14.53 27.72
N VAL A 458 28.06 15.79 28.16
CA VAL A 458 26.86 16.34 28.80
C VAL A 458 25.68 16.32 27.81
N LEU A 459 24.75 15.45 28.15
CA LEU A 459 23.30 15.61 28.17
C LEU A 459 22.91 17.06 28.51
N ASP A 460 22.53 17.86 27.51
CA ASP A 460 21.97 19.20 27.74
C ASP A 460 20.60 19.03 28.45
N GLU A 461 20.59 19.14 29.78
CA GLU A 461 19.38 19.17 30.60
C GLU A 461 18.64 20.48 30.32
N ARG A 462 17.68 20.44 29.39
CA ARG A 462 16.65 21.50 29.33
C ARG A 462 15.50 21.13 30.24
N ASP A 463 15.47 21.76 31.42
CA ASP A 463 14.22 22.06 32.11
C ASP A 463 13.50 23.15 31.28
N ASP A 464 12.81 22.74 30.22
CA ASP A 464 11.77 23.59 29.65
C ASP A 464 10.57 23.45 30.58
N GLU A 465 10.51 24.31 31.61
CA GLU A 465 9.28 24.60 32.35
C GLU A 465 8.17 24.92 31.33
N HIS A 466 7.34 23.95 30.96
CA HIS A 466 5.91 24.06 30.60
C HIS A 466 5.35 22.70 30.14
N ASP A 467 4.34 22.25 30.89
CA ASP A 467 3.30 21.24 30.61
C ASP A 467 3.68 19.75 30.41
N ASP A 468 3.43 19.00 31.49
CA ASP A 468 2.79 17.68 31.53
C ASP A 468 3.21 16.62 30.49
N GLU A 469 4.49 16.25 30.48
CA GLU A 469 5.03 14.90 30.25
C GLU A 469 6.57 15.01 30.16
N ARG A 470 7.27 14.68 31.26
CA ARG A 470 8.74 14.80 31.36
C ARG A 470 9.45 13.77 30.47
N ASP A 471 9.61 14.08 29.19
CA ASP A 471 10.39 13.31 28.22
C ASP A 471 11.68 14.09 27.86
N TYR A 472 12.79 13.70 28.49
CA TYR A 472 14.11 14.34 28.40
C TYR A 472 14.74 14.25 26.99
N GLU A 473 15.21 15.38 26.43
CA GLU A 473 15.96 15.41 25.17
C GLU A 473 17.46 15.14 25.41
N ILE A 474 17.92 13.93 25.10
CA ILE A 474 19.32 13.53 25.31
C ILE A 474 20.15 13.87 24.07
N LYS A 475 20.92 14.96 24.12
CA LYS A 475 21.88 15.34 23.06
C LYS A 475 23.22 14.66 23.28
N ARG A 476 23.58 13.72 22.41
CA ARG A 476 24.88 13.05 22.41
C ARG A 476 25.88 13.82 21.54
N THR A 477 26.82 14.51 22.18
CA THR A 477 27.81 15.36 21.51
C THR A 477 29.10 14.60 21.14
N TYR A 478 29.44 13.54 21.87
CA TYR A 478 30.69 12.79 21.70
C TYR A 478 30.46 11.27 21.74
N PHE A 479 31.22 10.54 20.92
CA PHE A 479 31.20 9.08 20.88
C PHE A 479 32.51 8.50 20.38
N LEU A 480 32.81 7.25 20.77
CA LEU A 480 33.98 6.52 20.30
C LEU A 480 33.62 5.61 19.12
N LEU A 481 34.53 5.48 18.16
CA LEU A 481 34.43 4.59 17.00
C LEU A 481 35.80 4.01 16.67
N MET A 482 35.85 2.91 15.94
CA MET A 482 37.12 2.36 15.44
C MET A 482 37.38 2.80 14.00
N GLN A 483 38.63 3.12 13.68
CA GLN A 483 39.05 3.46 12.32
C GLN A 483 38.77 2.31 11.34
N SER A 484 39.04 1.07 11.73
CA SER A 484 38.74 -0.13 10.93
C SER A 484 37.26 -0.21 10.54
N ARG A 485 36.36 0.11 11.48
CA ARG A 485 34.92 0.22 11.24
C ARG A 485 34.60 1.34 10.27
N MET A 486 35.22 2.51 10.44
CA MET A 486 35.03 3.64 9.52
C MET A 486 35.48 3.31 8.09
N GLU A 487 36.63 2.64 7.93
CA GLU A 487 37.15 2.22 6.63
C GLU A 487 36.25 1.18 5.96
N HIS A 488 35.76 0.20 6.72
CA HIS A 488 34.77 -0.77 6.24
C HIS A 488 33.47 -0.07 5.79
N LEU A 489 32.99 0.90 6.58
CA LEU A 489 31.78 1.64 6.25
C LEU A 489 31.93 2.57 5.03
N LYS A 490 33.14 3.07 4.73
CA LYS A 490 33.43 3.86 3.51
C LYS A 490 33.31 3.03 2.22
N GLN A 491 33.43 1.71 2.31
CA GLN A 491 33.35 0.81 1.16
C GLN A 491 31.90 0.43 0.80
N ILE A 492 30.92 0.81 1.63
CA ILE A 492 29.50 0.48 1.49
C ILE A 492 28.74 1.77 1.13
N PRO A 493 27.68 1.71 0.29
CA PRO A 493 26.83 2.86 0.03
C PRO A 493 26.32 3.49 1.34
N VAL A 494 26.54 4.80 1.49
CA VAL A 494 26.23 5.55 2.72
C VAL A 494 24.72 5.48 2.98
N THR A 495 24.32 4.60 3.89
CA THR A 495 22.98 4.57 4.47
C THR A 495 23.08 5.10 5.90
N PRO A 496 22.33 6.15 6.28
CA PRO A 496 22.45 6.77 7.60
C PRO A 496 22.25 5.79 8.77
N LEU A 497 21.55 4.68 8.55
CA LEU A 497 21.31 3.61 9.52
C LEU A 497 22.54 2.71 9.79
N ARG A 498 23.55 2.69 8.92
CA ARG A 498 24.76 1.86 9.11
C ARG A 498 25.82 2.52 9.99
N HIS A 499 25.82 3.85 10.07
CA HIS A 499 26.83 4.66 10.75
C HIS A 499 26.41 5.09 12.17
N VAL A 500 25.67 4.26 12.89
CA VAL A 500 25.20 4.60 14.25
C VAL A 500 26.27 4.19 15.28
N PRO A 501 26.81 5.14 16.08
CA PRO A 501 27.81 4.84 17.11
C PRO A 501 27.21 4.12 18.32
N PRO A 502 28.00 3.33 19.08
CA PRO A 502 27.50 2.51 20.17
C PRO A 502 27.18 3.38 21.39
N PHE A 503 26.15 3.09 22.19
CA PHE A 503 25.88 3.84 23.44
C PHE A 503 26.68 3.25 24.60
N GLY A 504 27.42 4.07 25.35
CA GLY A 504 28.18 3.65 26.53
C GLY A 504 29.67 3.37 26.26
N ASP A 505 30.24 2.50 27.10
CA ASP A 505 31.67 2.21 27.12
C ASP A 505 32.09 1.36 25.92
N THR A 506 33.34 1.48 25.52
CA THR A 506 33.89 0.70 24.40
C THR A 506 35.22 0.06 24.81
N LEU A 507 35.38 -1.21 24.46
CA LEU A 507 36.64 -1.92 24.63
C LEU A 507 37.56 -1.58 23.46
N ILE A 508 38.82 -1.27 23.77
CA ILE A 508 39.88 -1.07 22.80
C ILE A 508 41.08 -1.94 23.15
N ASP A 509 41.71 -2.46 22.11
CA ASP A 509 43.00 -3.12 22.20
C ASP A 509 44.13 -2.21 21.69
N ARG A 510 45.37 -2.70 21.81
CA ARG A 510 46.58 -1.97 21.37
C ARG A 510 46.72 -1.85 19.85
N THR A 511 45.96 -2.64 19.09
CA THR A 511 45.96 -2.65 17.63
C THR A 511 44.83 -1.81 17.05
N ASP A 512 43.85 -1.45 17.86
CA ASP A 512 42.77 -0.57 17.52
C ASP A 512 43.25 0.87 17.37
N ASN A 513 42.67 1.56 16.38
CA ASN A 513 42.85 2.98 16.15
C ASN A 513 41.52 3.69 16.48
N PRO A 514 41.30 4.09 17.74
CA PRO A 514 40.05 4.74 18.14
C PRO A 514 39.96 6.16 17.58
N LEU A 515 38.74 6.54 17.22
CA LEU A 515 38.35 7.86 16.74
C LEU A 515 37.30 8.42 17.69
N ILE A 516 37.42 9.71 18.03
CA ILE A 516 36.37 10.47 18.71
C ILE A 516 35.52 11.16 17.65
N GLY A 517 34.27 10.74 17.57
CA GLY A 517 33.24 11.41 16.79
C GLY A 517 32.65 12.58 17.57
N THR A 518 32.54 13.73 16.92
CA THR A 518 31.85 14.91 17.44
C THR A 518 30.58 15.14 16.63
N GLY A 519 29.43 14.99 17.28
CA GLY A 519 28.13 15.27 16.67
C GLY A 519 27.96 16.78 16.52
N GLY A 520 27.95 17.28 15.29
CA GLY A 520 27.52 18.65 15.03
C GLY A 520 26.01 18.69 15.18
N THR A 521 25.49 19.16 16.32
CA THR A 521 24.09 19.59 16.36
C THR A 521 23.99 20.83 15.48
N SER A 522 23.62 20.64 14.21
CA SER A 522 22.95 21.67 13.43
C SER A 522 21.54 21.88 14.00
N SER A 523 21.45 22.16 15.30
CA SER A 523 20.24 22.60 15.96
C SER A 523 20.02 24.07 15.55
N ARG A 524 18.85 24.34 14.95
CA ARG A 524 18.30 25.62 14.46
C ARG A 524 18.58 26.08 13.03
N ALA A 525 19.73 25.83 12.41
CA ALA A 525 19.97 26.43 11.08
C ALA A 525 19.26 25.71 9.90
N LEU A 526 18.87 24.43 10.05
CA LEU A 526 18.33 23.62 8.95
C LEU A 526 16.80 23.58 8.86
N PHE A 527 16.07 24.06 9.85
CA PHE A 527 14.60 23.93 9.90
C PHE A 527 13.85 25.26 9.78
N VAL A 528 14.56 26.39 9.63
CA VAL A 528 13.95 27.73 9.53
C VAL A 528 13.78 28.18 8.08
N SER A 529 14.29 27.43 7.09
CA SER A 529 13.97 27.69 5.67
C SER A 529 13.05 26.60 5.13
N SER A 530 11.97 27.03 4.48
CA SER A 530 10.94 26.23 3.82
C SER A 530 11.42 25.41 2.60
N GLN A 531 12.72 25.11 2.51
CA GLN A 531 13.36 24.55 1.32
C GLN A 531 14.10 23.22 1.54
N TYR A 532 14.10 22.63 2.74
CA TYR A 532 14.79 21.36 2.98
C TYR A 532 13.87 20.14 2.93
N SER A 533 14.29 19.16 2.12
CA SER A 533 13.72 17.82 1.97
C SER A 533 13.63 17.09 3.31
N ARG A 534 12.54 16.31 3.50
CA ARG A 534 12.36 15.48 4.70
C ARG A 534 13.61 14.64 4.99
N PRO A 535 14.03 14.48 6.26
CA PRO A 535 15.02 13.46 6.59
C PRO A 535 14.49 12.09 6.16
N SER A 536 15.30 11.33 5.43
CA SER A 536 14.94 10.01 4.88
C SER A 536 14.81 8.90 5.93
N VAL A 537 15.13 9.20 7.19
CA VAL A 537 15.11 8.26 8.31
C VAL A 537 14.63 8.99 9.57
N LEU A 538 13.73 8.39 10.32
CA LEU A 538 13.11 8.93 11.53
C LEU A 538 13.31 7.97 12.71
N VAL A 539 13.98 8.42 13.77
CA VAL A 539 14.25 7.58 14.96
C VAL A 539 13.75 8.25 16.23
N ALA A 540 13.41 7.45 17.25
CA ALA A 540 12.90 7.95 18.53
C ALA A 540 13.91 8.87 19.23
N ASN A 541 13.40 9.89 19.94
CA ASN A 541 14.22 10.83 20.69
C ASN A 541 14.38 10.53 22.18
N THR A 542 13.61 9.59 22.71
CA THR A 542 13.69 9.16 24.11
C THR A 542 13.88 7.65 24.21
N ALA A 543 14.47 7.21 25.32
CA ALA A 543 14.69 5.79 25.59
C ALA A 543 13.38 4.98 25.73
N SER A 544 12.31 5.59 26.25
CA SER A 544 10.98 4.98 26.36
C SER A 544 10.40 4.69 24.96
N ARG A 545 10.40 5.70 24.08
CA ARG A 545 9.89 5.58 22.70
C ARG A 545 10.74 4.68 21.82
N ALA A 546 12.05 4.64 22.03
CA ALA A 546 12.94 3.74 21.31
C ALA A 546 12.67 2.24 21.61
N ARG A 547 11.99 1.94 22.73
CA ARG A 547 11.58 0.59 23.12
C ARG A 547 10.10 0.29 22.82
N ASP A 548 9.33 1.29 22.41
CA ASP A 548 7.91 1.14 22.04
C ASP A 548 7.80 0.61 20.61
N SER A 549 7.20 -0.58 20.48
CA SER A 549 7.06 -1.26 19.20
C SER A 549 6.11 -0.55 18.23
N GLU A 550 5.00 0.01 18.72
CA GLU A 550 4.04 0.72 17.86
C GLU A 550 4.63 2.06 17.40
N PHE A 551 5.27 2.80 18.30
CA PHE A 551 5.95 4.04 17.95
C PHE A 551 7.08 3.80 16.93
N TRP A 552 7.90 2.77 17.14
CA TRP A 552 8.97 2.41 16.21
C TRP A 552 8.43 2.01 14.83
N LEU A 553 7.33 1.25 14.77
CA LEU A 553 6.68 0.88 13.52
C LEU A 553 6.19 2.11 12.75
N ASP A 554 5.55 3.06 13.44
CA ASP A 554 5.11 4.32 12.83
C ASP A 554 6.30 5.11 12.25
N ALA A 555 7.42 5.15 12.98
CA ALA A 555 8.65 5.81 12.53
C ALA A 555 9.29 5.11 11.31
N TYR A 556 9.29 3.77 11.32
CA TYR A 556 9.82 2.94 10.24
C TYR A 556 8.98 3.07 8.95
N GLU A 557 7.66 2.94 9.06
CA GLU A 557 6.71 3.11 7.95
C GLU A 557 6.82 4.52 7.35
N ALA A 558 6.90 5.55 8.20
CA ALA A 558 7.09 6.93 7.75
C ALA A 558 8.42 7.12 6.98
N SER A 559 9.49 6.45 7.40
CA SER A 559 10.79 6.49 6.72
C SER A 559 10.78 5.76 5.36
N GLU A 560 9.99 4.70 5.21
CA GLU A 560 9.83 4.00 3.92
C GLU A 560 8.90 4.76 2.95
N SER A 561 7.85 5.39 3.47
CA SER A 561 6.87 6.14 2.67
C SER A 561 7.45 7.49 2.21
N HIS A 562 8.18 7.49 1.10
CA HIS A 562 8.72 8.70 0.45
C HIS A 562 7.62 9.65 -0.10
N SER A 563 6.36 9.45 0.27
CA SER A 563 5.18 10.21 -0.17
C SER A 563 5.29 11.68 0.22
N THR A 564 5.63 12.52 -0.75
CA THR A 564 5.80 13.98 -0.63
C THR A 564 4.51 14.73 -0.28
N GLU A 565 3.34 14.16 -0.55
CA GLU A 565 2.07 14.92 -0.58
C GLU A 565 1.35 15.09 0.77
N ALA A 566 1.67 14.30 1.81
CA ALA A 566 0.93 14.37 3.08
C ALA A 566 1.59 15.19 4.21
N PHE A 567 2.88 15.54 4.14
CA PHE A 567 3.53 16.27 5.28
C PHE A 567 3.24 17.77 5.31
N SER A 568 2.95 18.41 4.18
CA SER A 568 3.28 19.84 4.03
C SER A 568 2.28 20.83 4.65
N SER A 569 1.15 20.41 5.23
CA SER A 569 0.12 21.37 5.69
C SER A 569 -0.36 21.25 7.14
N ARG A 570 0.12 20.29 7.95
CA ARG A 570 -0.35 20.14 9.36
C ARG A 570 0.70 19.87 10.44
N TYR A 571 1.99 19.77 10.10
CA TYR A 571 2.99 19.22 11.02
C TYR A 571 4.00 20.27 11.51
N ASP A 572 3.55 21.03 12.50
CA ASP A 572 4.20 22.16 13.17
C ASP A 572 4.63 21.72 14.59
N ASP A 573 5.89 21.94 14.98
CA ASP A 573 6.55 21.72 16.30
C ASP A 573 6.50 20.33 16.99
N ARG A 574 5.42 19.55 16.86
CA ARG A 574 5.23 18.27 17.58
C ARG A 574 6.15 17.14 17.11
N TYR A 575 6.67 17.22 15.89
CA TYR A 575 7.56 16.21 15.31
C TYR A 575 9.03 16.39 15.76
N ASN A 576 9.49 17.64 15.88
CA ASN A 576 10.82 17.95 16.44
C ASN A 576 10.94 17.51 17.91
N ARG A 577 9.83 17.45 18.64
CA ARG A 577 9.74 16.91 20.02
C ARG A 577 9.64 15.37 20.09
N ARG A 578 9.55 14.66 18.96
CA ARG A 578 9.28 13.21 18.91
C ARG A 578 10.37 12.38 18.24
N TYR A 579 11.14 12.96 17.34
CA TYR A 579 12.13 12.23 16.55
C TYR A 579 13.48 12.93 16.58
N LEU A 580 14.57 12.16 16.64
CA LEU A 580 15.91 12.68 16.39
C LEU A 580 16.15 12.69 14.88
N PRO A 581 16.71 13.77 14.31
CA PRO A 581 17.27 13.70 12.98
C PRO A 581 18.43 12.68 13.00
N PRO A 582 18.64 11.90 11.93
CA PRO A 582 19.81 11.03 11.84
C PRO A 582 21.09 11.87 11.98
N LEU A 583 22.13 11.33 12.61
CA LEU A 583 23.46 11.94 12.70
C LEU A 583 24.07 12.06 11.28
N GLN A 584 23.64 13.07 10.53
CA GLN A 584 24.05 13.27 9.13
C GLN A 584 25.41 13.96 9.03
N HIS A 585 25.81 14.73 10.05
CA HIS A 585 27.04 15.51 10.03
C HIS A 585 27.79 15.38 11.37
N TRP A 586 28.87 14.61 11.35
CA TRP A 586 29.77 14.45 12.48
C TRP A 586 31.21 14.41 11.98
N GLN A 587 32.11 14.97 12.78
CA GLN A 587 33.55 14.98 12.48
C GLN A 587 34.25 13.93 13.31
N THR A 588 35.34 13.36 12.79
CA THR A 588 36.15 12.39 13.53
C THR A 588 37.54 12.93 13.76
N THR A 589 38.01 12.79 14.99
CA THR A 589 39.39 13.11 15.37
C THR A 589 40.06 11.84 15.93
N PRO A 590 41.26 11.45 15.47
CA PRO A 590 42.01 10.34 16.05
C PRO A 590 42.26 10.53 17.55
N LEU A 591 42.10 9.45 18.32
CA LEU A 591 42.50 9.38 19.72
C LEU A 591 43.81 8.59 19.81
N HIS A 592 44.92 9.29 20.11
CA HIS A 592 46.23 8.68 20.20
C HIS A 592 46.54 8.28 21.65
N ILE A 593 46.76 6.98 21.87
CA ILE A 593 47.21 6.43 23.16
C ILE A 593 48.68 6.06 23.01
N ALA A 594 49.53 6.78 23.74
CA ALA A 594 50.97 6.57 23.68
C ALA A 594 51.37 5.16 24.18
N PRO A 595 52.43 4.55 23.63
CA PRO A 595 52.88 3.21 24.03
C PRO A 595 53.15 3.06 25.53
N GLU A 596 53.64 4.11 26.20
CA GLU A 596 53.96 4.04 27.64
C GLU A 596 52.71 3.77 28.49
N TYR A 597 51.54 4.21 28.04
CA TYR A 597 50.27 3.96 28.74
C TYR A 597 49.80 2.51 28.60
N TRP A 598 50.09 1.85 27.49
CA TRP A 598 49.84 0.41 27.32
C TRP A 598 50.78 -0.43 28.18
N GLU A 599 52.06 -0.05 28.26
CA GLU A 599 53.02 -0.71 29.16
C GLU A 599 52.62 -0.53 30.63
N MET A 600 52.12 0.65 30.99
CA MET A 600 51.58 0.91 32.33
C MET A 600 50.35 0.05 32.61
N ALA A 601 49.41 -0.06 31.66
CA ALA A 601 48.24 -0.92 31.77
C ALA A 601 48.61 -2.40 31.97
N ASP A 602 49.55 -2.93 31.17
CA ASP A 602 50.06 -4.30 31.32
C ASP A 602 50.68 -4.53 32.71
N ARG A 603 51.46 -3.57 33.20
CA ARG A 603 52.10 -3.65 34.52
C ARG A 603 51.09 -3.63 35.65
N GLU A 604 50.14 -2.71 35.63
CA GLU A 604 49.08 -2.59 36.62
C GLU A 604 48.21 -3.84 36.66
N LEU A 605 47.87 -4.39 35.49
CA LEU A 605 47.15 -5.65 35.37
C LEU A 605 47.96 -6.81 35.97
N ALA A 606 49.26 -6.93 35.64
CA ALA A 606 50.10 -8.00 36.16
C ALA A 606 50.25 -7.96 37.69
N LEU A 607 50.40 -6.76 38.27
CA LEU A 607 50.45 -6.57 39.72
C LEU A 607 49.13 -6.99 40.39
N ALA A 608 48.00 -6.56 39.82
CA ALA A 608 46.69 -6.96 40.31
C ALA A 608 46.45 -8.48 40.18
N TRP A 609 46.87 -9.07 39.06
CA TRP A 609 46.78 -10.52 38.80
C TRP A 609 47.53 -11.32 39.86
N LEU A 610 48.77 -10.92 40.15
CA LEU A 610 49.59 -11.54 41.18
C LEU A 610 48.96 -11.37 42.57
N ALA A 611 48.49 -10.18 42.92
CA ALA A 611 47.85 -9.91 44.21
C ALA A 611 46.60 -10.77 44.42
N LEU A 612 45.76 -10.92 43.39
CA LEU A 612 44.57 -11.77 43.43
C LEU A 612 44.94 -13.25 43.59
N ARG A 613 45.90 -13.75 42.81
CA ARG A 613 46.37 -15.14 42.94
C ARG A 613 46.93 -15.43 44.34
N MET A 614 47.71 -14.51 44.90
CA MET A 614 48.25 -14.64 46.25
C MET A 614 47.13 -14.65 47.31
N ALA A 615 46.13 -13.78 47.17
CA ALA A 615 44.98 -13.74 48.07
C ALA A 615 44.15 -15.05 48.02
N LEU A 616 44.07 -15.69 46.85
CA LEU A 616 43.35 -16.96 46.67
C LEU A 616 44.03 -18.17 47.33
N LEU A 617 45.33 -18.10 47.62
CA LEU A 617 46.03 -19.17 48.35
C LEU A 617 45.52 -19.31 49.79
N ASN A 618 45.21 -18.18 50.45
CA ASN A 618 44.68 -18.12 51.81
C ASN A 618 43.57 -17.06 51.91
N PRO A 619 42.37 -17.34 51.37
CA PRO A 619 41.35 -16.32 51.18
C PRO A 619 40.72 -15.88 52.49
N ARG A 620 40.87 -14.59 52.80
CA ARG A 620 40.09 -13.89 53.82
C ARG A 620 39.04 -13.04 53.11
N ALA A 621 37.82 -13.54 53.05
CA ALA A 621 36.76 -12.91 52.29
C ALA A 621 35.44 -12.84 53.05
N ILE A 622 34.66 -11.78 52.81
CA ILE A 622 33.32 -11.59 53.36
C ILE A 622 32.35 -11.32 52.20
N ARG A 623 31.16 -11.91 52.24
CA ARG A 623 30.09 -11.62 51.27
C ARG A 623 29.26 -10.43 51.72
N LEU A 624 29.02 -9.50 50.81
CA LEU A 624 28.19 -8.32 50.99
C LEU A 624 26.70 -8.65 50.71
N PRO A 625 25.75 -7.82 51.18
CA PRO A 625 24.31 -8.07 51.01
C PRO A 625 23.83 -8.16 49.56
N ASP A 626 24.54 -7.52 48.63
CA ASP A 626 24.26 -7.54 47.20
C ASP A 626 24.94 -8.71 46.45
N GLY A 627 25.55 -9.63 47.21
CA GLY A 627 26.21 -10.83 46.69
C GLY A 627 27.68 -10.64 46.32
N ALA A 628 28.18 -9.40 46.24
CA ALA A 628 29.60 -9.14 45.98
C ALA A 628 30.48 -9.70 47.11
N VAL A 629 31.74 -9.99 46.80
CA VAL A 629 32.69 -10.56 47.77
C VAL A 629 33.83 -9.58 47.99
N LEU A 630 34.04 -9.19 49.24
CA LEU A 630 35.20 -8.41 49.64
C LEU A 630 36.33 -9.37 50.03
N LEU A 631 37.35 -9.51 49.18
CA LEU A 631 38.54 -10.33 49.37
C LEU A 631 39.70 -9.46 49.86
N GLN A 632 40.32 -9.82 50.98
CA GLN A 632 41.54 -9.14 51.45
C GLN A 632 42.74 -9.53 50.58
N LEU A 633 43.43 -8.54 50.01
CA LEU A 633 44.62 -8.74 49.18
C LEU A 633 45.92 -8.76 50.00
N GLY A 634 45.90 -8.07 51.15
CA GLY A 634 47.03 -7.91 52.06
C GLY A 634 47.00 -6.55 52.76
N GLY A 635 47.39 -6.50 54.03
CA GLY A 635 47.32 -5.28 54.85
C GLY A 635 45.94 -4.61 54.79
N SER A 636 45.94 -3.33 54.40
CA SER A 636 44.75 -2.45 54.31
C SER A 636 43.96 -2.53 53.01
N PHE A 637 44.34 -3.40 52.06
CA PHE A 637 43.77 -3.41 50.71
C PHE A 637 42.84 -4.60 50.45
N PHE A 638 41.74 -4.32 49.76
CA PHE A 638 40.67 -5.27 49.47
C PHE A 638 40.27 -5.19 48.00
N ALA A 639 39.89 -6.33 47.43
CA ALA A 639 39.19 -6.43 46.16
C ALA A 639 37.71 -6.70 46.43
N GLU A 640 36.84 -5.80 45.99
CA GLU A 640 35.41 -6.02 45.84
C GLU A 640 35.18 -6.76 44.51
N LEU A 641 34.81 -8.04 44.60
CA LEU A 641 34.67 -8.98 43.50
C LEU A 641 33.19 -9.23 43.19
N ARG A 642 32.81 -9.13 41.93
CA ARG A 642 31.56 -9.68 41.41
C ARG A 642 31.90 -10.69 40.32
N VAL A 643 31.84 -11.96 40.67
CA VAL A 643 32.05 -13.06 39.71
C VAL A 643 30.68 -13.53 39.24
N THR A 644 30.46 -13.59 37.94
CA THR A 644 29.18 -13.96 37.35
C THR A 644 29.38 -14.97 36.23
N ARG A 645 28.37 -15.81 35.98
CA ARG A 645 28.33 -16.66 34.79
C ARG A 645 27.63 -15.93 33.65
N LEU A 646 28.23 -15.99 32.48
CA LEU A 646 27.65 -15.42 31.27
C LEU A 646 26.53 -16.32 30.77
N ALA A 647 25.44 -15.70 30.29
CA ALA A 647 24.32 -16.43 29.69
C ALA A 647 24.73 -17.16 28.40
N GLN A 648 25.73 -16.62 27.68
CA GLN A 648 26.26 -17.16 26.44
C GLN A 648 27.78 -17.35 26.53
N SER A 649 28.30 -18.40 25.90
CA SER A 649 29.74 -18.66 25.84
C SER A 649 30.48 -17.56 25.08
N ALA A 650 31.71 -17.24 25.50
CA ALA A 650 32.60 -16.40 24.74
C ALA A 650 33.02 -17.13 23.44
N MET A 651 33.13 -16.37 22.34
CA MET A 651 33.60 -16.92 21.07
C MET A 651 35.11 -17.25 21.10
N SER A 652 35.84 -16.65 22.05
CA SER A 652 37.24 -16.95 22.32
C SER A 652 37.36 -17.77 23.59
N SER A 653 38.13 -18.85 23.54
CA SER A 653 38.51 -19.62 24.72
C SER A 653 39.65 -18.95 25.53
N GLN A 654 40.19 -17.82 25.06
CA GLN A 654 41.25 -17.09 25.75
C GLN A 654 40.68 -16.06 26.71
N VAL A 655 41.27 -15.99 27.91
CA VAL A 655 40.93 -15.00 28.93
C VAL A 655 41.35 -13.60 28.45
N GLN A 656 40.44 -12.63 28.58
CA GLN A 656 40.66 -11.22 28.30
C GLN A 656 40.61 -10.42 29.60
N ALA A 657 41.38 -9.35 29.69
CA ALA A 657 41.34 -8.45 30.84
C ALA A 657 41.38 -6.99 30.41
N CYS A 658 40.44 -6.21 30.95
CA CYS A 658 40.23 -4.81 30.58
C CYS A 658 40.36 -3.92 31.81
N LEU A 659 41.13 -2.84 31.67
CA LEU A 659 41.26 -1.78 32.67
C LEU A 659 40.32 -0.63 32.32
N PHE A 660 39.59 -0.14 33.32
CA PHE A 660 38.69 1.00 33.12
C PHE A 660 39.48 2.31 32.95
N LEU A 661 39.20 3.01 31.86
CA LEU A 661 39.79 4.29 31.51
C LEU A 661 38.69 5.35 31.48
N ASP A 662 38.62 6.14 32.54
CA ASP A 662 37.73 7.29 32.61
C ASP A 662 38.38 8.50 31.94
N THR A 663 37.72 9.02 30.92
CA THR A 663 38.29 10.00 30.01
C THR A 663 37.45 11.27 29.98
N ASN A 664 37.97 12.36 30.55
CA ASN A 664 37.28 13.64 30.60
C ASN A 664 37.42 14.43 29.29
N ILE A 665 36.31 14.58 28.54
CA ILE A 665 36.32 15.26 27.25
C ILE A 665 36.76 16.74 27.34
N GLN A 666 36.52 17.42 28.46
CA GLN A 666 36.95 18.82 28.62
C GLN A 666 38.47 18.97 28.72
N ALA A 667 39.17 17.94 29.19
CA ALA A 667 40.64 17.89 29.20
C ALA A 667 41.21 17.79 27.78
N PHE A 668 40.50 17.13 26.87
CA PHE A 668 40.88 17.02 25.46
C PHE A 668 40.76 18.33 24.67
N LYS A 669 39.76 19.16 24.97
CA LYS A 669 39.59 20.47 24.31
C LYS A 669 40.77 21.41 24.55
N ARG A 670 41.48 21.25 25.67
CA ARG A 670 42.63 22.09 26.03
C ARG A 670 43.93 21.67 25.34
N THR A 671 43.99 20.46 24.79
CA THR A 671 45.20 19.80 24.31
C THR A 671 45.16 19.46 22.82
N THR A 672 44.17 20.00 22.10
CA THR A 672 43.96 19.77 20.67
C THR A 672 45.19 20.17 19.84
N GLN A 673 45.84 19.21 19.20
CA GLN A 673 46.89 19.43 18.19
C GLN A 673 46.32 19.20 16.78
N PRO A 674 46.96 19.74 15.73
CA PRO A 674 46.50 19.54 14.34
C PRO A 674 46.39 18.07 13.89
N GLU A 675 47.02 17.11 14.61
CA GLU A 675 47.07 15.69 14.25
C GLU A 675 46.15 14.76 15.09
N GLY A 676 45.41 15.30 16.08
CA GLY A 676 44.45 14.52 16.88
C GLY A 676 44.35 14.92 18.35
N TYR A 677 43.59 14.13 19.12
CA TYR A 677 43.56 14.23 20.58
C TYR A 677 44.70 13.39 21.17
N LEU A 678 45.57 14.05 21.92
CA LEU A 678 46.65 13.41 22.68
C LEU A 678 46.17 13.14 24.11
N MET A 679 46.33 11.90 24.56
CA MET A 679 46.14 11.56 25.97
C MET A 679 47.26 12.17 26.83
N THR A 680 46.91 13.15 27.64
CA THR A 680 47.81 13.70 28.69
C THR A 680 47.64 12.94 30.00
N ASP A 681 48.63 13.04 30.90
CA ASP A 681 48.58 12.44 32.25
C ASP A 681 47.32 12.85 33.04
N GLU A 682 46.77 14.05 32.78
CA GLU A 682 45.53 14.51 33.43
C GLU A 682 44.29 13.79 32.89
N ALA A 683 44.29 13.40 31.61
CA ALA A 683 43.19 12.74 30.91
C ALA A 683 43.26 11.21 30.99
N PHE A 684 44.44 10.62 31.22
CA PHE A 684 44.65 9.17 31.30
C PHE A 684 44.73 8.68 32.76
N ARG A 685 43.60 8.23 33.32
CA ARG A 685 43.53 7.73 34.71
C ARG A 685 42.97 6.31 34.79
N ILE A 686 43.83 5.31 34.61
CA ILE A 686 43.52 3.88 34.80
C ILE A 686 43.58 3.44 36.27
N SER A 687 44.34 4.17 37.10
CA SER A 687 44.54 3.87 38.52
C SER A 687 44.17 5.08 39.36
N ASP A 688 43.54 4.83 40.51
CA ASP A 688 43.22 5.84 41.52
C ASP A 688 44.03 5.61 42.79
N LEU A 689 44.25 6.69 43.55
CA LEU A 689 44.78 6.58 44.90
C LEU A 689 43.73 5.95 45.80
N VAL A 690 43.95 4.70 46.19
CA VAL A 690 43.12 4.00 47.16
C VAL A 690 43.65 4.34 48.56
N THR A 691 43.02 5.33 49.18
CA THR A 691 43.41 5.86 50.49
C THR A 691 43.24 4.82 51.58
N THR A 692 44.29 4.62 52.38
CA THR A 692 44.28 3.80 53.59
C THR A 692 44.40 4.66 54.84
N HIS A 693 44.95 5.87 54.76
CA HIS A 693 45.05 6.80 55.88
C HIS A 693 44.87 8.25 55.42
N THR A 694 44.21 9.05 56.25
CA THR A 694 44.19 10.51 56.11
C THR A 694 44.91 11.10 57.33
N VAL A 695 45.93 11.92 57.10
CA VAL A 695 46.71 12.55 58.17
C VAL A 695 46.12 13.94 58.48
N THR A 696 46.21 14.35 59.76
CA THR A 696 45.80 15.67 60.24
C THR A 696 46.50 16.75 59.42
N GLY A 697 45.74 17.48 58.59
CA GLY A 697 46.27 18.40 57.57
C GLY A 697 45.72 18.16 56.15
N GLY A 698 44.94 17.09 55.94
CA GLY A 698 44.20 16.84 54.69
C GLY A 698 44.98 16.05 53.63
N TYR A 699 46.06 15.35 54.02
CA TYR A 699 46.81 14.49 53.11
C TYR A 699 46.32 13.04 53.18
N ASP A 700 46.05 12.47 52.02
CA ASP A 700 45.68 11.08 51.86
C ASP A 700 46.89 10.22 51.48
N PHE A 701 47.11 9.14 52.23
CA PHE A 701 48.13 8.12 51.97
C PHE A 701 47.45 6.82 51.55
N GLY A 702 48.04 6.16 50.55
CA GLY A 702 47.50 4.93 50.00
C GLY A 702 48.39 4.37 48.90
N ALA A 703 47.89 3.34 48.22
CA ALA A 703 48.51 2.82 47.01
C ALA A 703 47.70 3.27 45.79
N ARG A 704 48.39 3.49 44.67
CA ARG A 704 47.70 3.57 43.38
C ARG A 704 47.33 2.16 42.97
N LEU A 705 46.03 1.94 42.77
CA LEU A 705 45.50 0.68 42.29
C LEU A 705 44.60 0.96 41.09
N PRO A 706 44.46 0.01 40.16
CA PRO A 706 43.49 0.11 39.08
C PRO A 706 42.13 0.54 39.60
N LYS A 707 41.45 1.45 38.89
CA LYS A 707 40.10 1.88 39.24
C LYS A 707 39.13 0.70 39.26
N TRP A 708 39.19 -0.05 38.17
CA TRP A 708 38.32 -1.18 37.93
C TRP A 708 38.99 -2.10 36.91
N ILE A 709 39.06 -3.39 37.24
CA ILE A 709 39.49 -4.45 36.33
C ILE A 709 38.28 -5.30 35.99
N HIS A 710 38.19 -5.64 34.71
CA HIS A 710 37.24 -6.60 34.17
C HIS A 710 38.01 -7.79 33.61
N ILE A 711 37.66 -9.01 34.04
CA ILE A 711 38.25 -10.23 33.50
C ILE A 711 37.14 -11.06 32.86
N LEU A 712 37.37 -11.50 31.63
CA LEU A 712 36.42 -12.26 30.82
C LEU A 712 37.04 -13.59 30.42
N GLY A 713 36.42 -14.69 30.80
CA GLY A 713 36.74 -16.03 30.32
C GLY A 713 35.62 -16.59 29.45
N GLU A 714 35.68 -17.90 29.16
CA GLU A 714 34.74 -18.54 28.23
C GLU A 714 33.28 -18.48 28.71
N ARG A 715 33.02 -18.70 30.01
CA ARG A 715 31.65 -18.72 30.55
C ARG A 715 31.50 -17.93 31.85
N THR A 716 32.54 -17.18 32.21
CA THR A 716 32.66 -16.52 33.50
C THR A 716 33.27 -15.16 33.29
N CYS A 717 32.78 -14.17 34.02
CA CYS A 717 33.44 -12.87 34.13
C CYS A 717 33.60 -12.49 35.59
N ALA A 718 34.57 -11.61 35.84
CA ALA A 718 34.83 -11.03 37.15
C ALA A 718 35.04 -9.52 37.03
N ASP A 719 34.20 -8.78 37.75
CA ASP A 719 34.40 -7.35 37.99
C ASP A 719 35.11 -7.14 39.32
N ILE A 720 36.17 -6.34 39.29
CA ILE A 720 37.08 -6.18 40.42
C ILE A 720 37.31 -4.69 40.67
N ARG A 721 36.86 -4.21 41.83
CA ARG A 721 37.12 -2.85 42.32
C ARG A 721 37.99 -2.90 43.55
N PHE A 722 38.94 -1.98 43.66
CA PHE A 722 39.87 -1.97 44.77
C PHE A 722 39.44 -0.97 45.84
N ARG A 723 39.56 -1.38 47.11
CA ARG A 723 39.17 -0.61 48.29
C ARG A 723 40.30 -0.60 49.32
N GLY A 724 40.39 0.51 50.06
CA GLY A 724 41.35 0.70 51.15
C GLY A 724 40.62 0.92 52.46
N SER A 725 41.17 0.42 53.56
CA SER A 725 40.64 0.69 54.89
C SER A 725 41.73 0.84 55.94
N ALA A 726 41.72 1.97 56.64
CA ALA A 726 42.60 2.26 57.77
C ALA A 726 42.50 1.22 58.90
N LEU A 727 41.32 0.59 59.05
CA LEU A 727 41.02 -0.36 60.12
C LEU A 727 41.89 -1.62 60.05
N PHE A 728 42.42 -1.93 58.86
CA PHE A 728 43.22 -3.11 58.59
C PHE A 728 44.67 -2.76 58.22
N SER A 729 45.06 -1.51 58.42
CA SER A 729 46.48 -1.18 58.49
C SER A 729 47.03 -1.87 59.73
N GLU A 730 47.80 -2.94 59.52
CA GLU A 730 48.71 -3.40 60.56
C GLU A 730 49.48 -2.16 60.99
N ALA A 731 49.25 -1.70 62.22
CA ALA A 731 49.97 -0.59 62.78
C ALA A 731 51.45 -0.98 62.81
N THR A 732 52.16 -0.71 61.72
CA THR A 732 53.60 -0.71 61.69
C THR A 732 54.00 0.27 62.78
N PRO A 733 54.73 -0.14 63.83
CA PRO A 733 55.25 0.78 64.82
C PRO A 733 56.41 1.55 64.18
N SER A 734 56.10 2.39 63.21
CA SER A 734 56.96 3.46 62.75
C SER A 734 56.07 4.47 62.04
N PRO A 735 55.70 5.59 62.68
CA PRO A 735 55.19 6.71 61.92
C PRO A 735 56.25 7.05 60.87
N LEU A 736 55.78 7.40 59.67
CA LEU A 736 56.56 8.02 58.61
C LEU A 736 57.67 8.91 59.19
N HIS A 737 58.91 8.70 58.73
CA HIS A 737 60.08 9.44 59.19
C HIS A 737 59.75 10.95 59.21
N PRO A 738 59.97 11.68 60.33
CA PRO A 738 59.74 13.13 60.41
C PRO A 738 60.42 13.93 59.27
N ALA A 739 61.43 13.33 58.65
CA ALA A 739 62.13 13.83 57.47
C ALA A 739 61.23 13.94 56.22
N ALA A 740 60.28 13.01 56.00
CA ALA A 740 59.40 13.05 54.83
C ALA A 740 58.35 14.17 54.93
N VAL A 741 57.75 14.34 56.12
CA VAL A 741 56.82 15.45 56.41
C VAL A 741 57.56 16.79 56.36
N ALA A 742 58.75 16.88 56.95
CA ALA A 742 59.57 18.09 56.89
C ALA A 742 60.00 18.46 55.46
N ARG A 743 60.32 17.47 54.61
CA ARG A 743 60.70 17.71 53.22
C ARG A 743 59.52 18.25 52.39
N ILE A 744 58.32 17.70 52.61
CA ILE A 744 57.10 18.16 51.93
C ILE A 744 56.69 19.56 52.38
N ASP A 745 56.82 19.88 53.68
CA ASP A 745 56.59 21.24 54.17
C ASP A 745 57.60 22.24 53.62
N GLN A 746 58.84 21.81 53.39
CA GLN A 746 59.88 22.61 52.75
C GLN A 746 59.58 22.83 51.26
N GLU A 747 59.16 21.79 50.53
CA GLU A 747 58.72 21.88 49.13
C GLU A 747 57.49 22.80 48.99
N LYS A 748 56.53 22.76 49.93
CA LYS A 748 55.38 23.70 49.96
C LYS A 748 55.79 25.15 50.20
N LYS A 749 56.72 25.40 51.13
CA LYS A 749 57.24 26.75 51.38
C LYS A 749 57.98 27.30 50.15
N GLN A 750 58.76 26.45 49.47
CA GLN A 750 59.45 26.83 48.24
C GLN A 750 58.47 27.10 47.10
N ALA A 751 57.44 26.27 46.91
CA ALA A 751 56.41 26.49 45.90
C ALA A 751 55.59 27.76 46.17
N ALA A 752 55.23 28.03 47.42
CA ALA A 752 54.52 29.25 47.81
C ALA A 752 55.38 30.51 47.60
N GLN A 753 56.69 30.43 47.90
CA GLN A 753 57.63 31.52 47.63
C GLN A 753 57.84 31.74 46.13
N ALA A 754 57.93 30.68 45.32
CA ALA A 754 58.04 30.78 43.87
C ALA A 754 56.78 31.40 43.24
N LEU A 755 55.59 31.01 43.71
CA LEU A 755 54.32 31.58 43.26
C LEU A 755 54.19 33.06 43.65
N ALA A 756 54.61 33.42 44.88
CA ALA A 756 54.62 34.82 45.31
C ALA A 756 55.62 35.67 44.52
N ALA A 757 56.80 35.13 44.18
CA ALA A 757 57.79 35.80 43.35
C ALA A 757 57.29 35.98 41.90
N ALA A 758 56.65 34.96 41.33
CA ALA A 758 56.06 35.04 39.99
C ALA A 758 54.94 36.09 39.92
N LYS A 759 54.09 36.15 40.97
CA LYS A 759 53.02 37.15 41.07
C LYS A 759 53.57 38.56 41.23
N ALA A 760 54.61 38.75 42.05
CA ALA A 760 55.27 40.04 42.20
C ALA A 760 55.97 40.51 40.92
N SER A 761 56.49 39.59 40.10
CA SER A 761 57.07 39.89 38.79
C SER A 761 56.00 40.34 37.80
N ALA A 762 54.87 39.64 37.74
CA ALA A 762 53.74 40.00 36.87
C ALA A 762 53.13 41.36 37.26
N ASP A 763 52.96 41.62 38.57
CA ASP A 763 52.44 42.90 39.08
C ASP A 763 53.44 44.07 38.83
N ALA A 764 54.73 43.79 38.65
CA ALA A 764 55.75 44.79 38.32
C ALA A 764 55.79 45.09 36.81
N GLU A 765 55.61 44.09 35.96
CA GLU A 765 55.48 44.26 34.51
C GLU A 765 54.18 45.03 34.15
N ASP A 766 53.05 44.72 34.81
CA ASP A 766 51.79 45.45 34.61
C ASP A 766 51.87 46.91 35.07
N ARG A 767 52.66 47.23 36.10
CA ARG A 767 52.91 48.62 36.51
C ARG A 767 53.83 49.36 35.55
N ALA A 768 54.86 48.70 35.03
CA ALA A 768 55.75 49.30 34.04
C ALA A 768 55.03 49.58 32.72
N ALA A 769 54.06 48.74 32.34
CA ALA A 769 53.22 48.97 31.15
C ALA A 769 52.18 50.09 31.36
N ALA A 770 51.70 50.30 32.59
CA ALA A 770 50.73 51.36 32.89
C ALA A 770 51.37 52.76 32.97
N ASP A 771 52.64 52.88 33.36
CA ASP A 771 53.35 54.17 33.44
C ASP A 771 53.84 54.68 32.05
N ASP A 772 53.88 53.83 31.01
CA ASP A 772 54.30 54.22 29.65
C ASP A 772 53.13 54.74 28.75
N ASP A 773 51.86 54.55 29.16
CA ASP A 773 50.67 54.92 28.38
C ASP A 773 50.03 56.27 28.79
N ASP A 774 50.53 56.95 29.84
CA ASP A 774 49.93 58.20 30.38
C ASP A 774 50.50 59.51 29.78
N ASP A 775 51.40 59.45 28.78
CA ASP A 775 52.07 60.65 28.22
C ASP A 775 51.48 61.16 26.88
N TYR A 776 50.28 60.74 26.48
CA TYR A 776 49.58 61.30 25.30
C TYR A 776 48.12 61.68 25.61
N ASP A 777 47.91 62.85 26.21
CA ASP A 777 46.82 63.79 25.83
C ASP A 777 46.79 65.05 26.74
N SER A 778 47.48 66.13 26.34
CA SER A 778 47.01 67.52 26.51
C SER A 778 47.90 68.54 25.76
N GLU A 779 47.37 69.02 24.62
CA GLU A 779 47.46 70.30 23.87
C GLU A 779 48.63 71.32 24.05
N ASP A 780 48.95 71.97 22.90
CA ASP A 780 49.48 73.35 22.70
C ASP A 780 50.69 73.88 23.50
#